data_AF-A0A031K3F8-F1
#
_entry.id   AF-A0A031K3F8-F1
#
_cell.length_a   1.000
_cell.length_b   1.000
_cell.length_c   1.000
_cell.angle_alpha   90.00
_cell.angle_beta   90.00
_cell.angle_gamma   90.00
#
_symmetry.space_group_name_H-M   'P 1'
#
loop_
_entity.id
_entity.type
_entity.pdbx_description
1 polymer ?
#
loop_
_entity_poly.entity_id
_entity_poly.type
_entity_poly.pdbx_seq_one_letter_code
_entity_poly.pdbx_strand_id
1 'polypeptide(L)'
;MIAELGLAALWLAAALAALQLVSGALGLTERGAVLGGAVRPVAVVQGGLALLAFACLIYVFSVTDLSVKLVALNSHSMKPLVFKIAGAWGNHEGSMLLWVTVMGLGGAFVALVEKRLPERTMLATLAGQAFVSLGFYAFLLLASNPFERLSPVPMEGNGLNPLLQDLGLAFHPPTLYLGYVGLSIAFSFAIGALVTREVGPAFAKAMRPWVLGAWIFLTVGITAGSYWAYYELGWGGWWFWDPVENASLMPWLAATALLHSCGVLAARNALRAWTIMLGVVAFSMSMIGTFLVRSGILTSVHAFAVDPQRGTFILALLAIYIGGALVLFGLRAATVTEGERFAFVSREGALVVNNVMLSAILGIVLFGTLYPLFAEAMGAKVSVGPPYFNAMSALFAVPMLVVLMVGPLLRWRRDKFGRVGRGLVIPAMLVVAGGIGVLVLGGVALLPWIGLALSVGLGWASLLPLKGRNLRRTPLPIWGMVVAHFGIAVALFGMSSESAFSVEKLVAVRMGEVTQVGPWGVKLDTVEPVAGPNWTAMEARLLVRYGIDGKVTRMLPQSRSFWAPPQQTSESALLTRWNGQLYAVLGGEAPKVDGEKQSRWQLRLWWKPFAPLIWIGGLLIALGGLLALLGRVAADVRRIVAKDKIAYRREKQGR
;
A
#
# COMPACT_ATOMS: atom_id res chain seq x y z
N MET A 1 -22.67 10.16 25.76
CA MET A 1 -22.34 11.54 25.32
C MET A 1 -21.18 11.59 24.33
N ILE A 2 -20.11 10.78 24.46
CA ILE A 2 -18.99 10.82 23.50
C ILE A 2 -19.40 10.32 22.10
N ALA A 3 -20.26 9.30 22.02
CA ALA A 3 -20.78 8.80 20.74
C ALA A 3 -21.62 9.87 20.01
N GLU A 4 -22.44 10.60 20.76
CA GLU A 4 -23.28 11.69 20.25
C GLU A 4 -22.43 12.87 19.77
N LEU A 5 -21.36 13.21 20.49
CA LEU A 5 -20.39 14.21 20.06
C LEU A 5 -19.70 13.80 18.75
N GLY A 6 -19.27 12.54 18.66
CA GLY A 6 -18.65 12.00 17.44
C GLY A 6 -19.59 12.04 16.25
N LEU A 7 -20.86 11.67 16.44
CA LEU A 7 -21.89 11.73 15.42
C LEU A 7 -22.21 13.18 15.00
N ALA A 8 -22.32 14.10 15.95
CA ALA A 8 -22.54 15.52 15.67
C ALA A 8 -21.38 16.13 14.87
N ALA A 9 -20.13 15.83 15.26
CA ALA A 9 -18.94 16.25 14.53
C ALA A 9 -18.94 15.69 13.09
N LEU A 10 -19.38 14.46 12.89
CA LEU A 10 -19.48 13.83 11.57
C LEU A 10 -20.54 14.52 10.68
N TRP A 11 -21.72 14.83 11.22
CA TRP A 11 -22.76 15.60 10.51
C TRP A 11 -22.28 17.01 10.14
N LEU A 12 -21.62 17.70 11.06
CA LEU A 12 -21.05 19.03 10.80
C LEU A 12 -19.95 18.96 9.74
N ALA A 13 -19.08 17.95 9.77
CA ALA A 13 -18.07 17.74 8.74
C ALA A 13 -18.71 17.51 7.36
N ALA A 14 -19.80 16.73 7.28
CA ALA A 14 -20.54 16.52 6.04
C ALA A 14 -21.18 17.82 5.51
N ALA A 15 -21.80 18.61 6.39
CA ALA A 15 -22.36 19.91 6.02
C ALA A 15 -21.28 20.88 5.51
N LEU A 16 -20.11 20.91 6.15
CA LEU A 16 -18.97 21.72 5.71
C LEU A 16 -18.38 21.21 4.38
N ALA A 17 -18.36 19.91 4.12
CA ALA A 17 -17.96 19.39 2.82
C ALA A 17 -18.94 19.84 1.71
N ALA A 18 -20.25 19.84 1.99
CA ALA A 18 -21.24 20.39 1.05
C ALA A 18 -21.03 21.90 0.82
N LEU A 19 -20.80 22.67 1.89
CA LEU A 19 -20.47 24.10 1.79
C LEU A 19 -19.18 24.32 0.97
N GLN A 20 -18.12 23.55 1.23
CA GLN A 20 -16.86 23.64 0.49
C GLN A 20 -17.06 23.36 -1.00
N LEU A 21 -17.86 22.35 -1.35
CA LEU A 21 -18.18 22.03 -2.73
C LEU A 21 -18.94 23.18 -3.41
N VAL A 22 -20.01 23.68 -2.78
CA VAL A 22 -20.84 24.76 -3.34
C VAL A 22 -20.05 26.06 -3.45
N SER A 23 -19.35 26.49 -2.39
CA SER A 23 -18.52 27.69 -2.40
C SER A 23 -17.37 27.57 -3.40
N GLY A 24 -16.75 26.39 -3.53
CA GLY A 24 -15.70 26.15 -4.51
C GLY A 24 -16.20 26.21 -5.95
N ALA A 25 -17.36 25.62 -6.24
CA ALA A 25 -17.97 25.67 -7.57
C ALA A 25 -18.43 27.09 -7.94
N LEU A 26 -19.16 27.78 -7.04
CA LEU A 26 -19.63 29.15 -7.26
C LEU A 26 -18.47 30.15 -7.31
N GLY A 27 -17.40 29.92 -6.54
CA GLY A 27 -16.17 30.72 -6.54
C GLY A 27 -15.43 30.73 -7.89
N LEU A 28 -15.75 29.82 -8.81
CA LEU A 28 -15.22 29.83 -10.18
C LEU A 28 -15.95 30.80 -11.10
N THR A 29 -17.09 31.33 -10.68
CA THR A 29 -17.93 32.29 -11.41
C THR A 29 -17.64 33.72 -10.98
N GLU A 30 -17.87 34.70 -11.86
CA GLU A 30 -17.62 36.12 -11.54
C GLU A 30 -18.45 36.62 -10.37
N ARG A 31 -19.73 36.22 -10.29
CA ARG A 31 -20.66 36.62 -9.22
C ARG A 31 -20.33 35.97 -7.87
N GLY A 32 -19.70 34.80 -7.87
CA GLY A 32 -19.41 34.02 -6.67
C GLY A 32 -17.99 34.16 -6.13
N ALA A 33 -17.15 35.04 -6.70
CA ALA A 33 -15.74 35.17 -6.33
C ALA A 33 -15.52 35.40 -4.81
N VAL A 34 -16.43 36.12 -4.15
CA VAL A 34 -16.41 36.36 -2.70
C VAL A 34 -16.50 35.06 -1.89
N LEU A 35 -17.26 34.07 -2.38
CA LEU A 35 -17.42 32.77 -1.73
C LEU A 35 -16.14 31.92 -1.79
N GLY A 36 -15.24 32.20 -2.74
CA GLY A 36 -13.96 31.50 -2.87
C GLY A 36 -13.09 31.59 -1.62
N GLY A 37 -13.16 32.72 -0.89
CA GLY A 37 -12.41 32.93 0.35
C GLY A 37 -12.77 31.96 1.48
N ALA A 38 -14.00 31.40 1.47
CA ALA A 38 -14.45 30.47 2.49
C ALA A 38 -13.91 29.03 2.29
N VAL A 39 -13.51 28.66 1.07
CA VAL A 39 -13.18 27.27 0.71
C VAL A 39 -12.03 26.70 1.54
N ARG A 40 -10.93 27.46 1.70
CA ARG A 40 -9.76 27.00 2.45
C ARG A 40 -10.05 26.86 3.96
N PRO A 41 -10.60 27.88 4.66
CA PRO A 41 -10.98 27.73 6.07
C PRO A 41 -11.96 26.58 6.31
N VAL A 42 -12.98 26.43 5.47
CA VAL A 42 -13.97 25.36 5.59
C VAL A 42 -13.31 23.99 5.47
N ALA A 43 -12.39 23.79 4.52
CA ALA A 43 -11.64 22.53 4.39
C ALA A 43 -10.84 22.18 5.65
N VAL A 44 -10.25 23.18 6.31
CA VAL A 44 -9.47 23.00 7.54
C VAL A 44 -10.38 22.59 8.70
N VAL A 45 -11.50 23.28 8.89
CA VAL A 45 -12.47 22.96 9.95
C VAL A 45 -13.11 21.59 9.70
N GLN A 46 -13.45 21.27 8.45
CA GLN A 46 -13.96 19.96 8.05
C GLN A 46 -12.99 18.82 8.43
N GLY A 47 -11.69 19.00 8.14
CA GLY A 47 -10.65 18.04 8.55
C GLY A 47 -10.54 17.88 10.07
N GLY A 48 -10.60 18.99 10.81
CA GLY A 48 -10.59 18.99 12.28
C GLY A 48 -11.79 18.26 12.89
N LEU A 49 -13.00 18.46 12.35
CA LEU A 49 -14.21 17.77 12.79
C LEU A 49 -14.17 16.27 12.48
N ALA A 50 -13.65 15.88 11.32
CA ALA A 50 -13.47 14.47 10.98
C ALA A 50 -12.44 13.79 11.90
N LEU A 51 -11.39 14.49 12.31
CA LEU A 51 -10.43 14.01 13.30
C LEU A 51 -11.08 13.88 14.69
N LEU A 52 -11.88 14.87 15.11
CA LEU A 52 -12.61 14.81 16.37
C LEU A 52 -13.56 13.61 16.41
N ALA A 53 -14.33 13.38 15.35
CA ALA A 53 -15.21 12.22 15.24
C ALA A 53 -14.43 10.90 15.39
N PHE A 54 -13.30 10.76 14.68
CA PHE A 54 -12.48 9.56 14.80
C PHE A 54 -11.84 9.39 16.19
N ALA A 55 -11.42 10.48 16.83
CA ALA A 55 -10.92 10.44 18.21
C ALA A 55 -12.00 9.99 19.20
N CYS A 56 -13.25 10.46 19.02
CA CYS A 56 -14.40 9.95 19.79
C CYS A 56 -14.61 8.45 19.58
N LEU A 57 -14.47 7.95 18.35
CA LEU A 57 -14.57 6.52 18.05
C LEU A 57 -13.48 5.71 18.76
N ILE A 58 -12.22 6.16 18.68
CA ILE A 58 -11.10 5.51 19.38
C ILE A 58 -11.36 5.48 20.90
N TYR A 59 -11.88 6.57 21.45
CA TYR A 59 -12.18 6.65 22.88
C TYR A 59 -13.23 5.60 23.30
N VAL A 60 -14.37 5.54 22.62
CA VAL A 60 -15.44 4.56 22.97
C VAL A 60 -14.96 3.12 22.82
N PHE A 61 -14.08 2.83 21.87
CA PHE A 61 -13.41 1.53 21.76
C PHE A 61 -12.46 1.24 22.92
N SER A 62 -11.66 2.23 23.32
CA SER A 62 -10.63 2.10 24.37
C SER A 62 -11.25 1.76 25.72
N VAL A 63 -12.40 2.35 26.04
CA VAL A 63 -13.15 2.08 27.28
C VAL A 63 -14.16 0.94 27.14
N THR A 64 -14.27 0.31 25.97
CA THR A 64 -15.29 -0.71 25.66
C THR A 64 -16.71 -0.23 25.99
N ASP A 65 -17.11 0.93 25.47
CA ASP A 65 -18.48 1.42 25.62
C ASP A 65 -19.46 0.59 24.78
N LEU A 66 -20.00 -0.47 25.39
CA LEU A 66 -20.91 -1.44 24.76
C LEU A 66 -22.26 -0.84 24.35
N SER A 67 -22.56 0.39 24.75
CA SER A 67 -23.76 1.08 24.31
C SER A 67 -23.67 1.57 22.85
N VAL A 68 -22.49 1.50 22.24
CA VAL A 68 -22.27 1.69 20.79
C VAL A 68 -22.21 0.32 20.10
N LYS A 69 -23.08 0.10 19.11
CA LYS A 69 -23.21 -1.17 18.36
C LYS A 69 -21.88 -1.66 17.82
N LEU A 70 -21.11 -0.76 17.21
CA LEU A 70 -19.83 -1.12 16.62
C LEU A 70 -18.82 -1.66 17.64
N VAL A 71 -18.80 -1.06 18.84
CA VAL A 71 -17.94 -1.47 19.95
C VAL A 71 -18.39 -2.81 20.50
N ALA A 72 -19.70 -3.01 20.69
CA ALA A 72 -20.25 -4.30 21.13
C ALA A 72 -19.93 -5.44 20.16
N LEU A 73 -19.90 -5.18 18.86
CA LEU A 73 -19.58 -6.19 17.85
C LEU A 73 -18.08 -6.50 17.70
N ASN A 74 -17.18 -5.58 18.10
CA ASN A 74 -15.75 -5.68 17.78
C ASN A 74 -14.81 -5.48 18.97
N SER A 75 -15.32 -5.40 20.19
CA SER A 75 -14.55 -5.22 21.42
C SER A 75 -15.05 -6.12 22.55
N HIS A 76 -14.23 -6.28 23.59
CA HIS A 76 -14.52 -7.09 24.77
C HIS A 76 -13.75 -6.51 25.96
N SER A 77 -14.28 -6.60 27.18
CA SER A 77 -13.61 -6.16 28.42
C SER A 77 -12.19 -6.71 28.60
N MET A 78 -11.99 -8.02 28.40
CA MET A 78 -10.72 -8.75 28.57
C MET A 78 -9.70 -8.53 27.45
N LYS A 79 -10.09 -7.88 26.34
CA LYS A 79 -9.18 -7.66 25.21
C LYS A 79 -8.07 -6.67 25.59
N PRO A 80 -6.79 -6.91 25.26
CA PRO A 80 -5.72 -5.94 25.46
C PRO A 80 -6.03 -4.57 24.82
N LEU A 81 -5.59 -3.47 25.45
CA LEU A 81 -5.92 -2.10 25.03
C LEU A 81 -5.50 -1.81 23.58
N VAL A 82 -4.34 -2.30 23.15
CA VAL A 82 -3.87 -2.10 21.77
C VAL A 82 -4.88 -2.63 20.74
N PHE A 83 -5.51 -3.78 21.00
CA PHE A 83 -6.51 -4.37 20.11
C PHE A 83 -7.92 -3.79 20.33
N LYS A 84 -8.17 -3.13 21.46
CA LYS A 84 -9.34 -2.25 21.62
C LYS A 84 -9.22 -1.03 20.70
N ILE A 85 -8.09 -0.34 20.75
CA ILE A 85 -7.81 0.81 19.88
C ILE A 85 -7.82 0.39 18.40
N ALA A 86 -7.09 -0.67 18.04
CA ALA A 86 -7.07 -1.16 16.65
C ALA A 86 -8.44 -1.65 16.16
N GLY A 87 -9.29 -2.10 17.09
CA GLY A 87 -10.70 -2.41 16.83
C GLY A 87 -11.48 -1.24 16.23
N ALA A 88 -11.07 0.01 16.46
CA ALA A 88 -11.71 1.20 15.88
C ALA A 88 -11.54 1.32 14.36
N TRP A 89 -10.58 0.60 13.75
CA TRP A 89 -10.42 0.55 12.28
C TRP A 89 -10.36 -0.87 11.71
N GLY A 90 -10.40 -1.91 12.56
CA GLY A 90 -10.45 -3.32 12.14
C GLY A 90 -11.82 -3.79 11.63
N ASN A 91 -12.79 -2.90 11.50
CA ASN A 91 -14.17 -3.19 11.10
C ASN A 91 -14.60 -2.33 9.89
N HIS A 92 -15.84 -2.45 9.44
CA HIS A 92 -16.33 -1.73 8.26
C HIS A 92 -16.46 -0.21 8.52
N GLU A 93 -17.32 0.19 9.44
CA GLU A 93 -17.70 1.57 9.77
C GLU A 93 -16.49 2.41 10.20
N GLY A 94 -15.69 1.88 11.12
CA GLY A 94 -14.56 2.58 11.70
C GLY A 94 -13.42 2.78 10.71
N SER A 95 -13.20 1.82 9.82
CA SER A 95 -12.25 1.99 8.71
C SER A 95 -12.71 3.05 7.70
N MET A 96 -14.02 3.19 7.48
CA MET A 96 -14.58 4.24 6.63
C MET A 96 -14.55 5.61 7.33
N LEU A 97 -14.67 5.65 8.65
CA LEU A 97 -14.41 6.87 9.42
C LEU A 97 -12.94 7.29 9.30
N LEU A 98 -12.00 6.36 9.47
CA LEU A 98 -10.58 6.61 9.20
C LEU A 98 -10.35 7.11 7.76
N TRP A 99 -11.05 6.53 6.77
CA TRP A 99 -10.98 6.97 5.38
C TRP A 99 -11.37 8.44 5.23
N VAL A 100 -12.54 8.87 5.72
CA VAL A 100 -12.96 10.27 5.62
C VAL A 100 -12.10 11.21 6.46
N THR A 101 -11.54 10.74 7.59
CA THR A 101 -10.58 11.51 8.38
C THR A 101 -9.31 11.78 7.60
N VAL A 102 -8.74 10.77 6.92
CA VAL A 102 -7.57 10.96 6.06
C VAL A 102 -7.89 11.88 4.87
N MET A 103 -9.07 11.74 4.25
CA MET A 103 -9.51 12.64 3.17
C MET A 103 -9.62 14.10 3.63
N GLY A 104 -10.27 14.32 4.78
CA GLY A 104 -10.49 15.65 5.36
C GLY A 104 -9.19 16.31 5.79
N LEU A 105 -8.31 15.56 6.48
CA LEU A 105 -6.97 16.05 6.86
C LEU A 105 -6.10 16.31 5.63
N GLY A 106 -6.17 15.46 4.60
CA GLY A 106 -5.49 15.67 3.33
C GLY A 106 -5.95 16.96 2.64
N GLY A 107 -7.26 17.19 2.55
CA GLY A 107 -7.85 18.41 2.02
C GLY A 107 -7.46 19.67 2.82
N ALA A 108 -7.53 19.60 4.14
CA ALA A 108 -7.07 20.65 5.05
C ALA A 108 -5.59 20.98 4.83
N PHE A 109 -4.75 19.95 4.73
CA PHE A 109 -3.31 20.14 4.54
C PHE A 109 -2.98 20.77 3.18
N VAL A 110 -3.68 20.37 2.10
CA VAL A 110 -3.58 21.03 0.79
C VAL A 110 -4.00 22.49 0.89
N ALA A 111 -5.13 22.78 1.55
CA ALA A 111 -5.66 24.13 1.70
C ALA A 111 -4.70 25.08 2.45
N LEU A 112 -3.92 24.56 3.40
CA LEU A 112 -2.95 25.32 4.18
C LEU A 112 -1.61 25.53 3.44
N VAL A 113 -1.09 24.47 2.81
CA VAL A 113 0.29 24.45 2.31
C VAL A 113 0.40 24.83 0.84
N GLU A 114 -0.56 24.40 0.02
CA GLU A 114 -0.41 24.53 -1.43
C GLU A 114 -0.81 25.93 -1.92
N LYS A 115 0.16 26.59 -2.54
CA LYS A 115 0.05 27.96 -3.09
C LYS A 115 0.65 28.08 -4.49
N ARG A 116 1.07 26.98 -5.11
CA ARG A 116 1.73 26.98 -6.44
C ARG A 116 0.76 27.01 -7.61
N LEU A 117 -0.51 26.69 -7.37
CA LEU A 117 -1.56 26.72 -8.40
C LEU A 117 -2.24 28.09 -8.45
N PRO A 118 -2.76 28.48 -9.63
CA PRO A 118 -3.73 29.56 -9.72
C PRO A 118 -4.91 29.32 -8.77
N GLU A 119 -5.43 30.39 -8.16
CA GLU A 119 -6.47 30.25 -7.14
C GLU A 119 -7.72 29.55 -7.69
N ARG A 120 -8.13 29.84 -8.93
CA ARG A 120 -9.24 29.14 -9.59
C ARG A 120 -9.03 27.62 -9.64
N THR A 121 -7.83 27.16 -10.01
CA THR A 121 -7.51 25.72 -10.04
C THR A 121 -7.47 25.13 -8.64
N MET A 122 -7.01 25.89 -7.65
CA MET A 122 -7.04 25.47 -6.25
C MET A 122 -8.47 25.30 -5.72
N LEU A 123 -9.35 26.28 -5.98
CA LEU A 123 -10.77 26.20 -5.61
C LEU A 123 -11.44 24.98 -6.25
N ALA A 124 -11.19 24.74 -7.54
CA ALA A 124 -11.69 23.55 -8.23
C ALA A 124 -11.12 22.24 -7.66
N THR A 125 -9.86 22.23 -7.23
CA THR A 125 -9.20 21.07 -6.60
C THR A 125 -9.86 20.77 -5.24
N LEU A 126 -10.02 21.78 -4.38
CA LEU A 126 -10.66 21.61 -3.08
C LEU A 126 -12.15 21.26 -3.20
N ALA A 127 -12.86 21.80 -4.21
CA ALA A 127 -14.22 21.39 -4.53
C ALA A 127 -14.28 19.91 -4.95
N GLY A 128 -13.35 19.45 -5.79
CA GLY A 128 -13.22 18.03 -6.15
C GLY A 128 -12.99 17.13 -4.93
N GLN A 129 -12.11 17.54 -4.01
CA GLN A 129 -11.86 16.80 -2.77
C GLN A 129 -13.12 16.75 -1.87
N ALA A 130 -13.87 17.85 -1.79
CA ALA A 130 -15.11 17.92 -1.05
C ALA A 130 -16.20 17.03 -1.67
N PHE A 131 -16.33 17.00 -2.99
CA PHE A 131 -17.26 16.15 -3.70
C PHE A 131 -17.04 14.66 -3.42
N VAL A 132 -15.79 14.21 -3.46
CA VAL A 132 -15.46 12.82 -3.13
C VAL A 132 -15.68 12.55 -1.63
N SER A 133 -15.32 13.50 -0.75
CA SER A 133 -15.51 13.33 0.70
C SER A 133 -17.00 13.25 1.06
N LEU A 134 -17.85 14.03 0.40
CA LEU A 134 -19.27 14.11 0.68
C LEU A 134 -20.00 12.77 0.48
N GLY A 135 -19.66 11.99 -0.55
CA GLY A 135 -20.30 10.69 -0.74
C GLY A 135 -19.87 9.66 0.31
N PHE A 136 -18.63 9.72 0.81
CA PHE A 136 -18.22 8.89 1.94
C PHE A 136 -18.82 9.35 3.28
N TYR A 137 -19.01 10.66 3.48
CA TYR A 137 -19.80 11.15 4.60
C TYR A 137 -21.25 10.67 4.52
N ALA A 138 -21.88 10.75 3.35
CA ALA A 138 -23.23 10.22 3.13
C ALA A 138 -23.28 8.70 3.39
N PHE A 139 -22.27 7.96 2.94
CA PHE A 139 -22.15 6.53 3.23
C PHE A 139 -22.14 6.24 4.73
N LEU A 140 -21.31 6.93 5.50
CA LEU A 140 -21.23 6.76 6.95
C LEU A 140 -22.55 7.15 7.64
N LEU A 141 -23.16 8.26 7.25
CA LEU A 141 -24.34 8.79 7.91
C LEU A 141 -25.62 8.00 7.60
N LEU A 142 -25.73 7.46 6.40
CA LEU A 142 -26.96 6.81 5.91
C LEU A 142 -26.91 5.28 5.94
N ALA A 143 -25.72 4.68 5.74
CA ALA A 143 -25.59 3.23 5.56
C ALA A 143 -24.68 2.54 6.59
N SER A 144 -23.73 3.26 7.19
CA SER A 144 -22.63 2.66 7.94
C SER A 144 -22.23 3.51 9.16
N ASN A 145 -23.21 3.85 10.02
CA ASN A 145 -23.02 4.78 11.12
C ASN A 145 -22.13 4.17 12.24
N PRO A 146 -20.92 4.71 12.50
CA PRO A 146 -20.01 4.18 13.51
C PRO A 146 -20.46 4.42 14.95
N PHE A 147 -21.47 5.28 15.16
CA PHE A 147 -21.98 5.67 16.48
C PHE A 147 -23.41 5.17 16.75
N GLU A 148 -23.89 4.19 15.96
CA GLU A 148 -25.20 3.57 16.18
C GLU A 148 -25.32 3.03 17.61
N ARG A 149 -26.41 3.39 18.31
CA ARG A 149 -26.63 3.06 19.71
C ARG A 149 -27.32 1.70 19.84
N LEU A 150 -27.00 0.96 20.90
CA LEU A 150 -27.70 -0.26 21.29
C LEU A 150 -28.57 -0.04 22.52
N SER A 151 -29.76 -0.62 22.49
CA SER A 151 -30.67 -0.73 23.63
C SER A 151 -31.45 -2.06 23.51
N PRO A 152 -31.34 -2.99 24.49
CA PRO A 152 -30.54 -2.92 25.70
C PRO A 152 -29.02 -2.99 25.42
N VAL A 153 -28.22 -2.44 26.35
CA VAL A 153 -26.76 -2.53 26.28
C VAL A 153 -26.34 -3.94 26.68
N PRO A 154 -25.58 -4.68 25.84
CA PRO A 154 -25.13 -6.02 26.20
C PRO A 154 -24.12 -5.96 27.36
N MET A 155 -24.08 -7.02 28.17
CA MET A 155 -23.14 -7.11 29.29
C MET A 155 -21.69 -7.26 28.84
N GLU A 156 -21.46 -7.97 27.73
CA GLU A 156 -20.15 -8.15 27.11
C GLU A 156 -20.24 -8.00 25.60
N GLY A 157 -19.11 -7.62 25.00
CA GLY A 157 -19.00 -7.51 23.55
C GLY A 157 -18.45 -8.80 22.92
N ASN A 158 -18.71 -8.98 21.63
CA ASN A 158 -18.37 -10.19 20.88
C ASN A 158 -16.86 -10.37 20.69
N GLY A 159 -16.04 -9.34 20.92
CA GLY A 159 -14.61 -9.36 20.63
C GLY A 159 -14.29 -9.06 19.17
N LEU A 160 -13.01 -8.84 18.89
CA LEU A 160 -12.50 -8.69 17.53
C LEU A 160 -12.14 -10.08 16.99
N ASN A 161 -12.27 -10.29 15.67
CA ASN A 161 -11.77 -11.50 15.02
C ASN A 161 -10.34 -11.81 15.53
N PRO A 162 -10.09 -13.00 16.10
CA PRO A 162 -8.81 -13.34 16.70
C PRO A 162 -7.59 -13.20 15.79
N LEU A 163 -7.71 -13.44 14.48
CA LEU A 163 -6.61 -13.21 13.51
C LEU A 163 -6.20 -11.74 13.40
N LEU A 164 -7.06 -10.83 13.84
CA LEU A 164 -6.79 -9.39 13.84
C LEU A 164 -6.22 -8.91 15.17
N GLN A 165 -6.10 -9.77 16.19
CA GLN A 165 -5.49 -9.44 17.47
C GLN A 165 -3.96 -9.59 17.40
N ASP A 166 -3.37 -8.92 16.41
CA ASP A 166 -1.94 -8.87 16.15
C ASP A 166 -1.49 -7.41 15.91
N LEU A 167 -0.22 -7.12 16.18
CA LEU A 167 0.35 -5.80 15.97
C LEU A 167 0.31 -5.36 14.50
N GLY A 168 0.27 -6.32 13.57
CA GLY A 168 0.02 -6.10 12.14
C GLY A 168 -1.24 -5.26 11.91
N LEU A 169 -2.39 -5.60 12.50
CA LEU A 169 -3.62 -4.81 12.39
C LEU A 169 -3.44 -3.38 12.93
N ALA A 170 -2.67 -3.20 14.00
CA ALA A 170 -2.51 -1.89 14.61
C ALA A 170 -1.74 -0.90 13.69
N PHE A 171 -0.80 -1.39 12.88
CA PHE A 171 0.08 -0.55 12.06
C PHE A 171 -0.23 -0.57 10.58
N HIS A 172 -0.49 -1.74 9.99
CA HIS A 172 -0.61 -1.90 8.54
C HIS A 172 -1.80 -1.11 7.96
N PRO A 173 -3.07 -1.31 8.39
CA PRO A 173 -4.21 -0.60 7.83
C PRO A 173 -4.06 0.93 7.90
N PRO A 174 -3.71 1.59 9.03
CA PRO A 174 -3.52 3.04 9.03
C PRO A 174 -2.53 3.53 7.97
N THR A 175 -1.40 2.84 7.78
CA THR A 175 -0.44 3.18 6.73
C THR A 175 -1.01 2.95 5.32
N LEU A 176 -1.74 1.87 5.11
CA LEU A 176 -2.39 1.57 3.82
C LEU A 176 -3.45 2.62 3.46
N TYR A 177 -4.29 3.01 4.43
CA TYR A 177 -5.33 4.04 4.24
C TYR A 177 -4.71 5.42 3.97
N LEU A 178 -3.62 5.80 4.64
CA LEU A 178 -2.86 7.02 4.30
C LEU A 178 -2.39 7.02 2.84
N GLY A 179 -2.02 5.86 2.31
CA GLY A 179 -1.67 5.68 0.89
C GLY A 179 -2.88 5.73 -0.04
N TYR A 180 -3.86 4.84 0.15
CA TYR A 180 -5.06 4.71 -0.69
C TYR A 180 -5.80 6.03 -0.82
N VAL A 181 -6.08 6.64 0.33
CA VAL A 181 -6.88 7.84 0.44
C VAL A 181 -6.06 9.07 0.08
N GLY A 182 -4.75 9.05 0.35
CA GLY A 182 -3.83 10.10 -0.11
C GLY A 182 -3.86 10.30 -1.63
N LEU A 183 -4.15 9.26 -2.43
CA LEU A 183 -4.33 9.38 -3.88
C LEU A 183 -5.58 10.18 -4.27
N SER A 184 -6.56 10.37 -3.37
CA SER A 184 -7.71 11.24 -3.63
C SER A 184 -7.28 12.68 -3.89
N ILE A 185 -6.17 13.12 -3.29
CA ILE A 185 -5.61 14.45 -3.52
C ILE A 185 -5.14 14.58 -4.97
N ALA A 186 -4.45 13.56 -5.49
CA ALA A 186 -4.00 13.54 -6.89
C ALA A 186 -5.18 13.53 -7.87
N PHE A 187 -6.23 12.75 -7.55
CA PHE A 187 -7.50 12.79 -8.28
C PHE A 187 -8.11 14.19 -8.28
N SER A 188 -8.22 14.82 -7.10
CA SER A 188 -8.77 16.16 -6.95
C SER A 188 -7.97 17.22 -7.71
N PHE A 189 -6.64 17.13 -7.73
CA PHE A 189 -5.79 17.98 -8.57
C PHE A 189 -6.10 17.76 -10.06
N ALA A 190 -6.26 16.51 -10.51
CA ALA A 190 -6.60 16.20 -11.90
C ALA A 190 -7.97 16.78 -12.30
N ILE A 191 -8.98 16.65 -11.43
CA ILE A 191 -10.30 17.27 -11.63
C ILE A 191 -10.16 18.80 -11.71
N GLY A 192 -9.46 19.43 -10.76
CA GLY A 192 -9.26 20.88 -10.76
C GLY A 192 -8.57 21.41 -12.02
N ALA A 193 -7.54 20.69 -12.50
CA ALA A 193 -6.83 21.02 -13.73
C ALA A 193 -7.69 20.82 -14.98
N LEU A 194 -8.54 19.78 -15.03
CA LEU A 194 -9.48 19.56 -16.14
C LEU A 194 -10.58 20.63 -16.20
N VAL A 195 -11.14 21.01 -15.04
CA VAL A 195 -12.18 22.05 -14.94
C VAL A 195 -11.63 23.40 -15.41
N THR A 196 -10.43 23.76 -14.97
CA THR A 196 -9.80 25.05 -15.29
C THR A 196 -8.95 25.05 -16.56
N ARG A 197 -8.74 23.88 -17.17
CA ARG A 197 -7.87 23.65 -18.35
C ARG A 197 -6.40 24.01 -18.10
N GLU A 198 -5.98 24.05 -16.84
CA GLU A 198 -4.62 24.42 -16.41
C GLU A 198 -3.72 23.18 -16.25
N VAL A 199 -3.45 22.49 -17.36
CA VAL A 199 -2.62 21.28 -17.38
C VAL A 199 -1.21 21.62 -17.85
N GLY A 200 -0.34 21.95 -16.91
CA GLY A 200 1.03 22.33 -17.21
C GLY A 200 2.06 21.91 -16.16
N PRO A 201 3.29 22.40 -16.26
CA PRO A 201 4.36 22.05 -15.34
C PRO A 201 4.10 22.50 -13.90
N ALA A 202 3.34 23.59 -13.70
CA ALA A 202 2.94 24.06 -12.38
C ALA A 202 2.03 23.03 -11.67
N PHE A 203 1.03 22.52 -12.38
CA PHE A 203 0.18 21.41 -11.95
C PHE A 203 1.00 20.19 -11.53
N ALA A 204 1.91 19.71 -12.39
CA ALA A 204 2.73 18.55 -12.07
C ALA A 204 3.65 18.77 -10.86
N LYS A 205 4.20 19.98 -10.68
CA LYS A 205 5.04 20.33 -9.53
C LYS A 205 4.23 20.40 -8.24
N ALA A 206 2.99 20.90 -8.30
CA ALA A 206 2.08 20.96 -7.16
C ALA A 206 1.62 19.56 -6.73
N MET A 207 1.19 18.71 -7.68
CA MET A 207 0.64 17.38 -7.40
C MET A 207 1.70 16.37 -6.92
N ARG A 208 2.94 16.47 -7.40
CA ARG A 208 3.96 15.44 -7.20
C ARG A 208 4.30 15.11 -5.72
N PRO A 209 4.47 16.06 -4.80
CA PRO A 209 4.73 15.74 -3.39
C PRO A 209 3.60 14.93 -2.73
N TRP A 210 2.35 15.17 -3.15
CA TRP A 210 1.18 14.47 -2.66
C TRP A 210 1.13 13.03 -3.15
N VAL A 211 1.35 12.81 -4.45
CA VAL A 211 1.49 11.46 -5.03
C VAL A 211 2.63 10.71 -4.35
N LEU A 212 3.77 11.38 -4.11
CA LEU A 212 4.92 10.76 -3.47
C LEU A 212 4.64 10.39 -2.01
N GLY A 213 3.97 11.24 -1.24
CA GLY A 213 3.54 10.94 0.13
C GLY A 213 2.62 9.72 0.17
N ALA A 214 1.57 9.71 -0.65
CA ALA A 214 0.64 8.59 -0.78
C ALA A 214 1.38 7.29 -1.20
N TRP A 215 2.28 7.38 -2.16
CA TRP A 215 3.07 6.24 -2.65
C TRP A 215 4.01 5.66 -1.58
N ILE A 216 4.63 6.50 -0.73
CA ILE A 216 5.45 6.04 0.39
C ILE A 216 4.60 5.23 1.37
N PHE A 217 3.47 5.78 1.82
CA PHE A 217 2.58 5.10 2.77
C PHE A 217 2.00 3.82 2.20
N LEU A 218 1.64 3.82 0.92
CA LEU A 218 1.18 2.64 0.22
C LEU A 218 2.27 1.55 0.13
N THR A 219 3.52 1.93 -0.15
CA THR A 219 4.65 1.01 -0.17
C THR A 219 4.89 0.39 1.21
N VAL A 220 4.87 1.21 2.27
CA VAL A 220 5.00 0.73 3.66
C VAL A 220 3.85 -0.18 4.03
N GLY A 221 2.61 0.21 3.69
CA GLY A 221 1.41 -0.58 3.90
C GLY A 221 1.53 -1.96 3.25
N ILE A 222 1.76 -2.03 1.94
CA ILE A 222 1.91 -3.31 1.21
C ILE A 222 3.05 -4.16 1.80
N THR A 223 4.19 -3.55 2.12
CA THR A 223 5.34 -4.26 2.69
C THR A 223 5.01 -4.85 4.06
N ALA A 224 4.40 -4.06 4.95
CA ALA A 224 3.99 -4.50 6.27
C ALA A 224 2.88 -5.56 6.22
N GLY A 225 1.93 -5.40 5.31
CA GLY A 225 0.83 -6.36 5.10
C GLY A 225 1.33 -7.70 4.59
N SER A 226 2.25 -7.71 3.63
CA SER A 226 2.90 -8.93 3.14
C SER A 226 3.70 -9.64 4.25
N TYR A 227 4.41 -8.90 5.11
CA TYR A 227 5.11 -9.50 6.25
C TYR A 227 4.14 -10.07 7.28
N TRP A 228 3.06 -9.35 7.57
CA TRP A 228 2.02 -9.80 8.50
C TRP A 228 1.34 -11.08 8.01
N ALA A 229 0.85 -11.10 6.77
CA ALA A 229 0.25 -12.28 6.14
C ALA A 229 1.20 -13.49 6.13
N TYR A 230 2.51 -13.23 5.94
CA TYR A 230 3.54 -14.26 5.95
C TYR A 230 3.62 -15.03 7.27
N TYR A 231 3.51 -14.36 8.42
CA TYR A 231 3.63 -15.03 9.73
C TYR A 231 2.30 -15.38 10.39
N GLU A 232 1.25 -14.60 10.16
CA GLU A 232 -0.04 -14.75 10.86
C GLU A 232 -0.86 -15.92 10.32
N LEU A 233 -0.85 -16.13 9.00
CA LEU A 233 -1.78 -17.08 8.36
C LEU A 233 -1.30 -18.55 8.44
N GLY A 234 -0.11 -18.83 8.99
CA GLY A 234 0.35 -20.20 9.29
C GLY A 234 0.83 -21.08 8.11
N TRP A 235 0.88 -20.54 6.90
CA TRP A 235 1.17 -21.25 5.64
C TRP A 235 2.44 -20.76 4.92
N GLY A 236 3.07 -19.71 5.45
CA GLY A 236 4.45 -19.32 5.13
C GLY A 236 4.69 -18.65 3.78
N GLY A 237 3.68 -18.27 2.99
CA GLY A 237 3.92 -17.47 1.77
C GLY A 237 3.71 -15.97 1.99
N TRP A 238 4.34 -15.16 1.15
CA TRP A 238 4.40 -13.70 1.28
C TRP A 238 3.45 -12.95 0.33
N TRP A 239 2.93 -13.64 -0.70
CA TRP A 239 1.97 -13.10 -1.68
C TRP A 239 1.29 -14.23 -2.45
N PHE A 240 -0.03 -14.14 -2.61
CA PHE A 240 -0.85 -15.19 -3.21
C PHE A 240 -1.74 -14.74 -4.35
N TRP A 241 -1.69 -13.44 -4.69
CA TRP A 241 -2.60 -12.81 -5.64
C TRP A 241 -4.06 -12.90 -5.18
N ASP A 242 -4.28 -12.90 -3.86
CA ASP A 242 -5.62 -12.81 -3.28
C ASP A 242 -6.26 -11.45 -3.64
N PRO A 243 -7.59 -11.36 -3.81
CA PRO A 243 -8.26 -10.11 -4.20
C PRO A 243 -7.91 -8.90 -3.31
N VAL A 244 -7.67 -9.08 -2.02
CA VAL A 244 -7.29 -7.99 -1.10
C VAL A 244 -5.85 -7.54 -1.33
N GLU A 245 -4.94 -8.49 -1.58
CA GLU A 245 -3.56 -8.20 -1.96
C GLU A 245 -3.53 -7.43 -3.30
N ASN A 246 -4.27 -7.92 -4.29
CA ASN A 246 -4.39 -7.29 -5.60
C ASN A 246 -4.99 -5.88 -5.51
N ALA A 247 -6.03 -5.70 -4.67
CA ALA A 247 -6.63 -4.40 -4.39
C ALA A 247 -5.62 -3.37 -3.88
N SER A 248 -4.56 -3.80 -3.18
CA SER A 248 -3.48 -2.92 -2.72
C SER A 248 -2.43 -2.63 -3.78
N LEU A 249 -2.14 -3.61 -4.65
CA LEU A 249 -1.15 -3.47 -5.70
C LEU A 249 -1.62 -2.55 -6.84
N MET A 250 -2.90 -2.61 -7.22
CA MET A 250 -3.47 -1.82 -8.32
C MET A 250 -3.22 -0.29 -8.18
N PRO A 251 -3.60 0.38 -7.07
CA PRO A 251 -3.31 1.80 -6.91
C PRO A 251 -1.81 2.09 -6.82
N TRP A 252 -0.99 1.16 -6.33
CA TRP A 252 0.46 1.34 -6.26
C TRP A 252 1.11 1.36 -7.65
N LEU A 253 0.69 0.48 -8.56
CA LEU A 253 1.13 0.47 -9.96
C LEU A 253 0.76 1.77 -10.68
N ALA A 254 -0.50 2.21 -10.53
CA ALA A 254 -0.98 3.47 -11.09
C ALA A 254 -0.24 4.68 -10.51
N ALA A 255 -0.03 4.73 -9.19
CA ALA A 255 0.70 5.80 -8.52
C ALA A 255 2.18 5.84 -8.92
N THR A 256 2.81 4.68 -9.12
CA THR A 256 4.20 4.59 -9.61
C THR A 256 4.30 5.16 -11.02
N ALA A 257 3.38 4.81 -11.93
CA ALA A 257 3.32 5.39 -13.27
C ALA A 257 3.06 6.91 -13.21
N LEU A 258 2.14 7.34 -12.35
CA LEU A 258 1.80 8.75 -12.15
C LEU A 258 3.00 9.57 -11.67
N LEU A 259 3.76 9.05 -10.71
CA LEU A 259 4.95 9.71 -10.16
C LEU A 259 6.00 9.99 -11.26
N HIS A 260 6.21 9.01 -12.15
CA HIS A 260 7.13 9.14 -13.28
C HIS A 260 6.58 10.09 -14.35
N SER A 261 5.28 9.99 -14.68
CA SER A 261 4.61 10.89 -15.61
C SER A 261 4.65 12.35 -15.14
N CYS A 262 4.41 12.60 -13.86
CA CYS A 262 4.57 13.92 -13.25
C CYS A 262 6.00 14.45 -13.39
N GLY A 263 7.00 13.56 -13.31
CA GLY A 263 8.40 13.90 -13.53
C GLY A 263 8.65 14.42 -14.94
N VAL A 264 8.08 13.77 -15.95
CA VAL A 264 8.17 14.19 -17.36
C VAL A 264 7.42 15.50 -17.58
N LEU A 265 6.17 15.60 -17.12
CA LEU A 265 5.35 16.80 -17.28
C LEU A 265 5.97 18.03 -16.61
N ALA A 266 6.49 17.88 -15.39
CA ALA A 266 7.14 18.97 -14.66
C ALA A 266 8.45 19.45 -15.29
N ALA A 267 9.19 18.55 -15.94
CA ALA A 267 10.48 18.86 -16.55
C ALA A 267 10.33 19.36 -17.98
N ARG A 268 9.45 18.73 -18.78
CA ARG A 268 9.41 18.82 -20.23
C ARG A 268 8.07 19.22 -20.82
N ASN A 269 7.08 19.47 -19.96
CA ASN A 269 5.75 19.86 -20.38
C ASN A 269 5.08 18.84 -21.32
N ALA A 270 5.47 17.57 -21.29
CA ALA A 270 4.96 16.48 -22.12
C ALA A 270 4.12 15.48 -21.33
N LEU A 271 3.37 14.60 -22.02
CA LEU A 271 2.48 13.59 -21.42
C LEU A 271 1.37 14.22 -20.57
N ARG A 272 0.79 15.32 -21.05
CA ARG A 272 -0.22 16.08 -20.31
C ARG A 272 -1.47 15.24 -20.07
N ALA A 273 -2.08 14.73 -21.14
CA ALA A 273 -3.30 13.92 -21.05
C ALA A 273 -3.05 12.63 -20.26
N TRP A 274 -1.92 11.97 -20.53
CA TRP A 274 -1.52 10.74 -19.82
C TRP A 274 -1.35 10.96 -18.30
N THR A 275 -0.73 12.07 -17.89
CA THR A 275 -0.54 12.39 -16.46
C THR A 275 -1.87 12.63 -15.76
N ILE A 276 -2.81 13.32 -16.40
CA ILE A 276 -4.16 13.51 -15.85
C ILE A 276 -4.87 12.17 -15.73
N MET A 277 -4.86 11.36 -16.80
CA MET A 277 -5.51 10.05 -16.82
C MET A 277 -4.99 9.16 -15.67
N LEU A 278 -3.68 9.09 -15.48
CA LEU A 278 -3.09 8.37 -14.36
C LEU A 278 -3.48 8.94 -12.99
N GLY A 279 -3.69 10.26 -12.89
CA GLY A 279 -4.22 10.91 -11.70
C GLY A 279 -5.63 10.45 -11.35
N VAL A 280 -6.48 10.30 -12.37
CA VAL A 280 -7.83 9.74 -12.22
C VAL A 280 -7.76 8.26 -11.85
N VAL A 281 -7.04 7.46 -12.65
CA VAL A 281 -6.92 6.01 -12.49
C VAL A 281 -6.37 5.61 -11.13
N ALA A 282 -5.37 6.32 -10.59
CA ALA A 282 -4.73 5.94 -9.33
C ALA A 282 -5.73 5.88 -8.15
N PHE A 283 -6.59 6.90 -7.99
CA PHE A 283 -7.62 6.87 -6.96
C PHE A 283 -8.78 5.94 -7.33
N SER A 284 -9.14 5.84 -8.62
CA SER A 284 -10.12 4.87 -9.10
C SER A 284 -9.76 3.44 -8.70
N MET A 285 -8.48 3.06 -8.75
CA MET A 285 -8.02 1.74 -8.32
C MET A 285 -8.17 1.54 -6.81
N SER A 286 -7.94 2.58 -5.98
CA SER A 286 -8.25 2.52 -4.55
C SER A 286 -9.75 2.30 -4.30
N MET A 287 -10.63 2.96 -5.06
CA MET A 287 -12.09 2.81 -4.96
C MET A 287 -12.55 1.41 -5.36
N ILE A 288 -12.04 0.88 -6.49
CA ILE A 288 -12.31 -0.50 -6.92
C ILE A 288 -11.84 -1.47 -5.84
N GLY A 289 -10.63 -1.29 -5.32
CA GLY A 289 -10.11 -2.09 -4.21
C GLY A 289 -11.04 -2.09 -3.01
N THR A 290 -11.50 -0.92 -2.57
CA THR A 290 -12.47 -0.79 -1.47
C THR A 290 -13.77 -1.55 -1.76
N PHE A 291 -14.31 -1.46 -2.97
CA PHE A 291 -15.49 -2.23 -3.37
C PHE A 291 -15.24 -3.74 -3.31
N LEU A 292 -14.12 -4.23 -3.86
CA LEU A 292 -13.80 -5.66 -3.90
C LEU A 292 -13.66 -6.26 -2.50
N VAL A 293 -12.99 -5.55 -1.59
CA VAL A 293 -12.73 -6.04 -0.23
C VAL A 293 -13.96 -5.98 0.68
N ARG A 294 -14.93 -5.10 0.39
CA ARG A 294 -16.09 -4.84 1.28
C ARG A 294 -17.42 -5.40 0.78
N SER A 295 -17.56 -5.61 -0.52
CA SER A 295 -18.82 -6.07 -1.10
C SER A 295 -19.16 -7.53 -0.80
N GLY A 296 -18.17 -8.35 -0.45
CA GLY A 296 -18.35 -9.79 -0.24
C GLY A 296 -18.57 -10.59 -1.53
N ILE A 297 -18.42 -9.96 -2.70
CA ILE A 297 -18.64 -10.61 -4.00
C ILE A 297 -17.47 -11.54 -4.36
N LEU A 298 -16.27 -11.28 -3.83
CA LEU A 298 -15.12 -12.17 -3.97
C LEU A 298 -14.80 -12.86 -2.65
N THR A 299 -14.50 -14.15 -2.71
CA THR A 299 -13.93 -14.89 -1.57
C THR A 299 -12.47 -14.49 -1.37
N SER A 300 -12.11 -14.08 -0.16
CA SER A 300 -10.73 -13.74 0.20
C SER A 300 -10.44 -14.14 1.64
N VAL A 301 -9.22 -14.61 1.89
CA VAL A 301 -8.74 -14.93 3.24
C VAL A 301 -8.43 -13.69 4.07
N HIS A 302 -8.33 -12.53 3.43
CA HIS A 302 -8.03 -11.24 4.05
C HIS A 302 -9.28 -10.34 4.18
N ALA A 303 -10.47 -10.83 3.83
CA ALA A 303 -11.72 -10.09 3.92
C ALA A 303 -12.46 -10.39 5.24
N PHE A 304 -12.40 -9.46 6.19
CA PHE A 304 -12.95 -9.65 7.54
C PHE A 304 -14.25 -8.89 7.82
N ALA A 305 -14.65 -7.98 6.94
CA ALA A 305 -15.84 -7.14 7.12
C ALA A 305 -16.50 -6.89 5.77
N VAL A 306 -17.37 -7.84 5.40
CA VAL A 306 -18.13 -7.90 4.16
C VAL A 306 -19.62 -7.63 4.41
N ASP A 307 -20.22 -6.80 3.57
CA ASP A 307 -21.66 -6.48 3.62
C ASP A 307 -22.16 -6.10 2.21
N PRO A 308 -23.00 -6.94 1.56
CA PRO A 308 -23.49 -6.67 0.20
C PRO A 308 -24.33 -5.39 0.05
N GLN A 309 -25.09 -4.99 1.08
CA GLN A 309 -25.89 -3.76 1.03
C GLN A 309 -24.97 -2.53 0.99
N ARG A 310 -23.92 -2.54 1.83
CA ARG A 310 -22.90 -1.49 1.83
C ARG A 310 -22.07 -1.50 0.54
N GLY A 311 -21.77 -2.69 0.01
CA GLY A 311 -21.11 -2.87 -1.28
C GLY A 311 -21.85 -2.17 -2.43
N THR A 312 -23.18 -2.24 -2.44
CA THR A 312 -24.02 -1.57 -3.45
C THR A 312 -23.90 -0.04 -3.38
N PHE A 313 -23.84 0.54 -2.17
CA PHE A 313 -23.61 1.97 -2.02
C PHE A 313 -22.23 2.39 -2.55
N ILE A 314 -21.19 1.62 -2.21
CA ILE A 314 -19.83 1.87 -2.71
C ILE A 314 -19.78 1.75 -4.24
N LEU A 315 -20.50 0.80 -4.83
CA LEU A 315 -20.61 0.67 -6.28
C LEU A 315 -21.25 1.90 -6.93
N ALA A 316 -22.30 2.46 -6.31
CA ALA A 316 -22.91 3.70 -6.79
C ALA A 316 -21.93 4.89 -6.70
N LEU A 317 -21.20 5.03 -5.59
CA LEU A 317 -20.14 6.05 -5.48
C LEU A 317 -19.05 5.86 -6.54
N LEU A 318 -18.66 4.62 -6.80
CA LEU A 318 -17.66 4.27 -7.80
C LEU A 318 -18.13 4.67 -9.21
N ALA A 319 -19.38 4.37 -9.55
CA ALA A 319 -19.98 4.79 -10.82
C ALA A 319 -20.00 6.32 -10.97
N ILE A 320 -20.36 7.05 -9.91
CA ILE A 320 -20.38 8.52 -9.90
C ILE A 320 -18.98 9.10 -10.04
N TYR A 321 -18.01 8.62 -9.25
CA TYR A 321 -16.67 9.20 -9.20
C TYR A 321 -15.82 8.83 -10.39
N ILE A 322 -15.77 7.55 -10.75
CA ILE A 322 -15.00 7.08 -11.91
C ILE A 322 -15.71 7.53 -13.20
N GLY A 323 -17.02 7.29 -13.31
CA GLY A 323 -17.79 7.69 -14.48
C GLY A 323 -17.76 9.20 -14.69
N GLY A 324 -17.98 10.00 -13.64
CA GLY A 324 -17.91 11.45 -13.70
C GLY A 324 -16.52 11.97 -14.08
N ALA A 325 -15.45 11.39 -13.53
CA ALA A 325 -14.08 11.78 -13.88
C ALA A 325 -13.71 11.40 -15.32
N LEU A 326 -14.12 10.22 -15.79
CA LEU A 326 -13.88 9.77 -17.17
C LEU A 326 -14.69 10.57 -18.19
N VAL A 327 -15.95 10.91 -17.89
CA VAL A 327 -16.76 11.81 -18.72
C VAL A 327 -16.12 13.19 -18.78
N LEU A 328 -15.74 13.77 -17.63
CA LEU A 328 -15.04 15.06 -17.60
C LEU A 328 -13.72 15.00 -18.40
N PHE A 329 -12.95 13.93 -18.25
CA PHE A 329 -11.75 13.70 -19.03
C PHE A 329 -12.07 13.64 -20.52
N GLY A 330 -13.04 12.84 -20.96
CA GLY A 330 -13.44 12.72 -22.37
C GLY A 330 -13.88 14.06 -22.99
N LEU A 331 -14.67 14.85 -22.25
CA LEU A 331 -15.13 16.18 -22.68
C LEU A 331 -14.03 17.25 -22.73
N ARG A 332 -12.92 17.03 -22.00
CA ARG A 332 -11.82 18.00 -21.90
C ARG A 332 -10.51 17.52 -22.54
N ALA A 333 -10.40 16.25 -22.91
CA ALA A 333 -9.17 15.66 -23.43
C ALA A 333 -8.68 16.41 -24.68
N ALA A 334 -9.60 16.80 -25.57
CA ALA A 334 -9.27 17.57 -26.76
C ALA A 334 -8.72 18.98 -26.45
N THR A 335 -9.00 19.56 -25.28
CA THR A 335 -8.43 20.85 -24.87
C THR A 335 -7.05 20.70 -24.23
N VAL A 336 -6.59 19.47 -23.97
CA VAL A 336 -5.27 19.17 -23.45
C VAL A 336 -4.30 18.97 -24.62
N THR A 337 -3.67 20.05 -25.07
CA THR A 337 -2.64 19.98 -26.11
C THR A 337 -1.46 19.13 -25.64
N GLU A 338 -1.06 18.13 -26.42
CA GLU A 338 0.14 17.36 -26.12
C GLU A 338 1.39 18.23 -26.18
N GLY A 339 2.34 17.90 -25.31
CA GLY A 339 3.52 18.71 -25.05
C GLY A 339 4.65 18.59 -26.07
N GLU A 340 5.86 18.91 -25.61
CA GLU A 340 7.08 18.83 -26.44
C GLU A 340 7.36 17.41 -26.95
N ARG A 341 7.75 17.28 -28.23
CA ARG A 341 8.25 16.04 -28.82
C ARG A 341 9.63 15.66 -28.25
N PHE A 342 9.91 14.36 -28.18
CA PHE A 342 11.20 13.82 -27.72
C PHE A 342 11.64 12.62 -28.58
N ALA A 343 12.94 12.35 -28.62
CA ALA A 343 13.48 11.21 -29.35
C ALA A 343 13.20 9.90 -28.60
N PHE A 344 13.08 8.78 -29.33
CA PHE A 344 12.89 7.45 -28.72
C PHE A 344 14.01 7.11 -27.71
N VAL A 345 15.27 7.36 -28.08
CA VAL A 345 16.43 7.21 -27.19
C VAL A 345 16.56 8.46 -26.31
N SER A 346 15.75 8.52 -25.27
CA SER A 346 15.75 9.60 -24.28
C SER A 346 15.21 9.09 -22.94
N ARG A 347 15.42 9.87 -21.88
CA ARG A 347 14.83 9.58 -20.58
C ARG A 347 13.29 9.55 -20.65
N GLU A 348 12.69 10.44 -21.44
CA GLU A 348 11.25 10.47 -21.70
C GLU A 348 10.77 9.16 -22.33
N GLY A 349 11.46 8.70 -23.38
CA GLY A 349 11.12 7.44 -24.05
C GLY A 349 11.16 6.25 -23.10
N ALA A 350 12.21 6.13 -22.28
CA ALA A 350 12.30 5.08 -21.26
C ALA A 350 11.18 5.17 -20.21
N LEU A 351 10.82 6.38 -19.78
CA LEU A 351 9.71 6.59 -18.83
C LEU A 351 8.33 6.30 -19.43
N VAL A 352 8.14 6.55 -20.73
CA VAL A 352 6.92 6.15 -21.45
C VAL A 352 6.80 4.64 -21.51
N VAL A 353 7.89 3.94 -21.90
CA VAL A 353 7.89 2.46 -21.89
C VAL A 353 7.55 1.96 -20.50
N ASN A 354 8.20 2.48 -19.46
CA ASN A 354 7.91 2.09 -18.08
C ASN A 354 6.44 2.33 -17.70
N ASN A 355 5.86 3.48 -18.05
CA ASN A 355 4.45 3.76 -17.77
C ASN A 355 3.52 2.79 -18.49
N VAL A 356 3.77 2.48 -19.77
CA VAL A 356 2.97 1.50 -20.52
C VAL A 356 3.05 0.11 -19.87
N MET A 357 4.25 -0.33 -19.48
CA MET A 357 4.43 -1.63 -18.82
C MET A 357 3.72 -1.69 -17.46
N LEU A 358 3.84 -0.65 -16.63
CA LEU A 358 3.13 -0.57 -15.36
C LEU A 358 1.61 -0.57 -15.55
N SER A 359 1.09 0.16 -16.54
CA SER A 359 -0.33 0.17 -16.89
C SER A 359 -0.82 -1.17 -17.44
N ALA A 360 0.02 -1.90 -18.18
CA ALA A 360 -0.31 -3.24 -18.67
C ALA A 360 -0.39 -4.25 -17.52
N ILE A 361 0.58 -4.23 -16.58
CA ILE A 361 0.53 -5.06 -15.37
C ILE A 361 -0.71 -4.70 -14.55
N LEU A 362 -1.02 -3.41 -14.39
CA LEU A 362 -2.25 -2.97 -13.73
C LEU A 362 -3.49 -3.57 -14.40
N GLY A 363 -3.57 -3.55 -15.73
CA GLY A 363 -4.65 -4.18 -16.49
C GLY A 363 -4.75 -5.69 -16.21
N ILE A 364 -3.63 -6.41 -16.24
CA ILE A 364 -3.58 -7.85 -15.92
C ILE A 364 -4.12 -8.12 -14.51
N VAL A 365 -3.67 -7.35 -13.52
CA VAL A 365 -4.12 -7.50 -12.13
C VAL A 365 -5.61 -7.21 -12.00
N LEU A 366 -6.09 -6.11 -12.61
CA LEU A 366 -7.48 -5.71 -12.59
C LEU A 366 -8.39 -6.76 -13.24
N PHE A 367 -8.10 -7.13 -14.49
CA PHE A 367 -8.92 -8.09 -15.23
C PHE A 367 -8.83 -9.50 -14.64
N GLY A 368 -7.65 -9.94 -14.21
CA GLY A 368 -7.48 -11.23 -13.53
C GLY A 368 -8.26 -11.31 -12.23
N THR A 369 -8.31 -10.22 -11.46
CA THR A 369 -9.07 -10.16 -10.19
C THR A 369 -10.58 -10.12 -10.43
N LEU A 370 -11.04 -9.45 -11.49
CA LEU A 370 -12.46 -9.35 -11.83
C LEU A 370 -12.98 -10.55 -12.64
N TYR A 371 -12.10 -11.33 -13.27
CA TYR A 371 -12.50 -12.43 -14.14
C TYR A 371 -13.39 -13.49 -13.46
N PRO A 372 -13.13 -13.94 -12.22
CA PRO A 372 -14.04 -14.82 -11.48
C PRO A 372 -15.49 -14.32 -11.42
N LEU A 373 -15.69 -12.99 -11.28
CA LEU A 373 -17.02 -12.39 -11.22
C LEU A 373 -17.76 -12.51 -12.55
N PHE A 374 -17.06 -12.28 -13.66
CA PHE A 374 -17.63 -12.44 -14.99
C PHE A 374 -17.92 -13.91 -15.30
N ALA A 375 -17.01 -14.82 -14.94
CA ALA A 375 -17.22 -16.25 -15.12
C ALA A 375 -18.43 -16.74 -14.31
N GLU A 376 -18.57 -16.31 -13.07
CA GLU A 376 -19.69 -16.70 -12.21
C GLU A 376 -21.03 -16.18 -12.75
N ALA A 377 -21.06 -14.95 -13.27
CA ALA A 377 -22.24 -14.40 -13.96
C ALA A 377 -22.65 -15.20 -15.21
N MET A 378 -21.70 -15.93 -15.82
CA MET A 378 -21.94 -16.86 -16.94
C MET A 378 -22.19 -18.30 -16.48
N GLY A 379 -22.29 -18.56 -15.17
CA GLY A 379 -22.55 -19.88 -14.59
C GLY A 379 -21.31 -20.74 -14.34
N ALA A 380 -20.10 -20.19 -14.46
CA ALA A 380 -18.84 -20.92 -14.25
C ALA A 380 -18.07 -20.39 -13.02
N LYS A 381 -17.74 -21.27 -12.08
CA LYS A 381 -16.89 -20.91 -10.93
C LYS A 381 -15.42 -21.11 -11.28
N VAL A 382 -14.67 -20.02 -11.39
CA VAL A 382 -13.23 -20.03 -11.72
C VAL A 382 -12.46 -19.27 -10.65
N SER A 383 -11.30 -19.80 -10.26
CA SER A 383 -10.33 -19.06 -9.43
C SER A 383 -9.08 -18.76 -10.26
N VAL A 384 -8.57 -17.54 -10.12
CA VAL A 384 -7.36 -17.07 -10.81
C VAL A 384 -6.28 -16.85 -9.78
N GLY A 385 -5.16 -17.57 -9.88
CA GLY A 385 -4.08 -17.55 -8.91
C GLY A 385 -2.69 -17.31 -9.54
N PRO A 386 -1.62 -17.63 -8.80
CA PRO A 386 -0.23 -17.40 -9.22
C PRO A 386 0.13 -17.86 -10.65
N PRO A 387 -0.36 -19.01 -11.17
CA PRO A 387 -0.03 -19.45 -12.53
C PRO A 387 -0.40 -18.44 -13.62
N TYR A 388 -1.53 -17.72 -13.46
CA TYR A 388 -1.94 -16.66 -14.38
C TYR A 388 -1.14 -15.38 -14.13
N PHE A 389 -1.17 -14.86 -12.90
CA PHE A 389 -0.61 -13.55 -12.60
C PHE A 389 0.91 -13.50 -12.75
N ASN A 390 1.64 -14.55 -12.36
CA ASN A 390 3.09 -14.57 -12.48
C ASN A 390 3.51 -14.58 -13.96
N ALA A 391 2.92 -15.46 -14.77
CA ALA A 391 3.27 -15.58 -16.19
C ALA A 391 2.90 -14.30 -16.97
N MET A 392 1.66 -13.82 -16.81
CA MET A 392 1.19 -12.64 -17.54
C MET A 392 1.91 -11.36 -17.09
N SER A 393 2.10 -11.15 -15.79
CA SER A 393 2.81 -9.95 -15.30
C SER A 393 4.29 -9.99 -15.70
N ALA A 394 4.93 -11.17 -15.73
CA ALA A 394 6.33 -11.31 -16.13
C ALA A 394 6.59 -10.81 -17.55
N LEU A 395 5.64 -11.01 -18.48
CA LEU A 395 5.74 -10.54 -19.87
C LEU A 395 6.04 -9.05 -19.97
N PHE A 396 5.51 -8.25 -19.04
CA PHE A 396 5.70 -6.79 -19.00
C PHE A 396 6.74 -6.38 -17.95
N ALA A 397 6.82 -7.08 -16.82
CA ALA A 397 7.76 -6.77 -15.76
C ALA A 397 9.22 -7.01 -16.17
N VAL A 398 9.51 -8.08 -16.91
CA VAL A 398 10.89 -8.40 -17.34
C VAL A 398 11.46 -7.32 -18.28
N PRO A 399 10.78 -6.93 -19.39
CA PRO A 399 11.22 -5.80 -20.21
C PRO A 399 11.30 -4.49 -19.44
N MET A 400 10.34 -4.23 -18.54
CA MET A 400 10.34 -3.03 -17.70
C MET A 400 11.59 -2.95 -16.82
N LEU A 401 11.99 -4.05 -16.18
CA LEU A 401 13.20 -4.13 -15.34
C LEU A 401 14.47 -3.91 -16.16
N VAL A 402 14.54 -4.42 -17.40
CA VAL A 402 15.66 -4.16 -18.31
C VAL A 402 15.73 -2.68 -18.67
N VAL A 403 14.60 -2.06 -19.04
CA VAL A 403 14.54 -0.62 -19.32
C VAL A 403 14.92 0.19 -18.09
N LEU A 404 14.54 -0.27 -16.89
CA LEU A 404 14.87 0.39 -15.64
C LEU A 404 16.39 0.44 -15.38
N MET A 405 17.17 -0.55 -15.82
CA MET A 405 18.64 -0.49 -15.73
C MET A 405 19.23 0.65 -16.56
N VAL A 406 18.55 1.07 -17.62
CA VAL A 406 19.04 2.05 -18.60
C VAL A 406 18.45 3.45 -18.39
N GLY A 407 17.16 3.53 -18.10
CA GLY A 407 16.36 4.76 -18.05
C GLY A 407 16.96 5.89 -17.19
N PRO A 408 17.33 5.63 -15.92
CA PRO A 408 17.94 6.63 -15.04
C PRO A 408 19.25 7.23 -15.57
N LEU A 409 19.97 6.51 -16.43
CA LEU A 409 21.23 6.93 -17.01
C LEU A 409 21.04 7.84 -18.24
N LEU A 410 19.91 7.75 -18.93
CA LEU A 410 19.61 8.53 -20.12
C LEU A 410 19.43 10.02 -19.80
N ARG A 411 19.77 10.88 -20.75
CA ARG A 411 19.55 12.33 -20.72
C ARG A 411 18.16 12.68 -21.26
N TRP A 412 17.65 13.84 -20.85
CA TRP A 412 16.42 14.42 -21.41
C TRP A 412 16.62 14.83 -22.89
N ARG A 413 15.54 14.93 -23.67
CA ARG A 413 15.49 15.26 -25.12
C ARG A 413 16.02 14.18 -26.03
N ARG A 414 17.31 13.87 -25.91
CA ARG A 414 18.04 12.95 -26.80
C ARG A 414 19.30 12.45 -26.12
N ASP A 415 19.62 11.18 -26.39
CA ASP A 415 20.87 10.55 -26.00
C ASP A 415 21.42 9.63 -27.09
N LYS A 416 22.61 9.07 -26.88
CA LYS A 416 23.25 8.07 -27.76
C LYS A 416 23.47 6.77 -27.00
N PHE A 417 23.07 5.63 -27.57
CA PHE A 417 23.27 4.30 -26.97
C PHE A 417 24.72 4.03 -26.58
N GLY A 418 25.69 4.39 -27.43
CA GLY A 418 27.12 4.15 -27.15
C GLY A 418 27.65 4.81 -25.86
N ARG A 419 27.03 5.91 -25.41
CA ARG A 419 27.41 6.59 -24.16
C ARG A 419 27.00 5.76 -22.92
N VAL A 420 25.80 5.20 -22.96
CA VAL A 420 25.24 4.44 -21.83
C VAL A 420 25.70 2.98 -21.87
N GLY A 421 25.80 2.40 -23.07
CA GLY A 421 26.16 1.00 -23.29
C GLY A 421 27.46 0.59 -22.60
N ARG A 422 28.51 1.44 -22.62
CA ARG A 422 29.77 1.16 -21.92
C ARG A 422 29.60 1.00 -20.40
N GLY A 423 28.67 1.74 -19.79
CA GLY A 423 28.36 1.63 -18.37
C GLY A 423 27.54 0.39 -18.00
N LEU A 424 26.84 -0.18 -18.99
CA LEU A 424 25.95 -1.33 -18.83
C LEU A 424 26.64 -2.68 -19.04
N VAL A 425 27.91 -2.70 -19.49
CA VAL A 425 28.67 -3.95 -19.70
C VAL A 425 28.74 -4.76 -18.41
N ILE A 426 29.06 -4.14 -17.27
CA ILE A 426 29.12 -4.83 -15.97
C ILE A 426 27.74 -5.38 -15.56
N PRO A 427 26.65 -4.58 -15.53
CA PRO A 427 25.29 -5.11 -15.33
C PRO A 427 24.95 -6.29 -16.25
N ALA A 428 25.22 -6.18 -17.55
CA ALA A 428 24.93 -7.23 -18.51
C ALA A 428 25.73 -8.51 -18.22
N MET A 429 27.03 -8.39 -17.92
CA MET A 429 27.86 -9.52 -17.50
C MET A 429 27.35 -10.16 -16.21
N LEU A 430 26.89 -9.37 -15.24
CA LEU A 430 26.33 -9.90 -13.99
C LEU A 430 25.02 -10.65 -14.22
N VAL A 431 24.16 -10.15 -15.11
CA VAL A 431 22.93 -10.87 -15.52
C VAL A 431 23.31 -12.19 -16.20
N VAL A 432 24.26 -12.18 -17.14
CA VAL A 432 24.71 -13.39 -17.85
C VAL A 432 25.38 -14.38 -16.89
N ALA A 433 26.27 -13.92 -16.02
CA ALA A 433 26.98 -14.75 -15.05
C ALA A 433 26.02 -15.35 -14.02
N GLY A 434 25.08 -14.56 -13.50
CA GLY A 434 23.99 -15.06 -12.67
C GLY A 434 23.14 -16.11 -13.40
N GLY A 435 22.89 -15.87 -14.69
CA GLY A 435 22.22 -16.80 -15.58
C GLY A 435 22.94 -18.16 -15.68
N ILE A 436 24.25 -18.15 -15.92
CA ILE A 436 25.10 -19.35 -16.01
C ILE A 436 25.19 -20.07 -14.66
N GLY A 437 25.40 -19.33 -13.57
CA GLY A 437 25.58 -19.92 -12.24
C GLY A 437 24.39 -20.77 -11.79
N VAL A 438 23.17 -20.35 -12.13
CA VAL A 438 21.96 -21.12 -11.82
C VAL A 438 21.75 -22.30 -12.77
N LEU A 439 22.13 -22.19 -14.05
CA LEU A 439 22.11 -23.31 -14.99
C LEU A 439 23.03 -24.46 -14.54
N VAL A 440 24.19 -24.13 -13.96
CA VAL A 440 25.13 -25.11 -13.41
C VAL A 440 24.58 -25.79 -12.16
N LEU A 441 23.82 -25.06 -11.33
CA LEU A 441 23.21 -25.61 -10.11
C LEU A 441 22.00 -26.52 -10.40
N GLY A 442 21.29 -26.28 -11.50
CA GLY A 442 20.10 -27.06 -11.91
C GLY A 442 18.88 -26.86 -10.98
N GLY A 443 17.72 -27.35 -11.40
CA GLY A 443 16.53 -27.46 -10.54
C GLY A 443 15.73 -26.19 -10.25
N VAL A 444 16.04 -25.05 -10.88
CA VAL A 444 15.34 -23.76 -10.66
C VAL A 444 14.38 -23.46 -11.82
N ALA A 445 13.14 -23.06 -11.49
CA ALA A 445 12.16 -22.63 -12.48
C ALA A 445 12.58 -21.36 -13.23
N LEU A 446 12.11 -21.19 -14.47
CA LEU A 446 12.51 -20.10 -15.36
C LEU A 446 12.27 -18.70 -14.77
N LEU A 447 11.13 -18.45 -14.14
CA LEU A 447 10.79 -17.11 -13.67
C LEU A 447 11.64 -16.65 -12.46
N PRO A 448 11.81 -17.45 -11.39
CA PRO A 448 12.78 -17.17 -10.34
C PRO A 448 14.21 -17.01 -10.88
N TRP A 449 14.59 -17.78 -11.89
CA TRP A 449 15.88 -17.64 -12.56
C TRP A 449 16.07 -16.26 -13.20
N ILE A 450 15.11 -15.79 -14.00
CA ILE A 450 15.15 -14.44 -14.60
C ILE A 450 15.25 -13.39 -13.50
N GLY A 451 14.46 -13.53 -12.44
CA GLY A 451 14.43 -12.58 -11.34
C GLY A 451 15.76 -12.47 -10.60
N LEU A 452 16.41 -13.59 -10.28
CA LEU A 452 17.76 -13.61 -9.67
C LEU A 452 18.78 -12.92 -10.56
N ALA A 453 18.84 -13.28 -11.85
CA ALA A 453 19.80 -12.71 -12.80
C ALA A 453 19.60 -11.18 -12.94
N LEU A 454 18.37 -10.74 -13.14
CA LEU A 454 18.05 -9.32 -13.28
C LEU A 454 18.28 -8.52 -11.99
N SER A 455 18.04 -9.11 -10.82
CA SER A 455 18.22 -8.41 -9.54
C SER A 455 19.67 -7.95 -9.31
N VAL A 456 20.66 -8.78 -9.63
CA VAL A 456 22.09 -8.44 -9.47
C VAL A 456 22.48 -7.33 -10.45
N GLY A 457 22.08 -7.47 -11.72
CA GLY A 457 22.32 -6.45 -12.74
C GLY A 457 21.65 -5.11 -12.41
N LEU A 458 20.39 -5.15 -11.95
CA LEU A 458 19.64 -3.97 -11.55
C LEU A 458 20.24 -3.30 -10.31
N GLY A 459 20.68 -4.09 -9.33
CA GLY A 459 21.33 -3.59 -8.13
C GLY A 459 22.62 -2.82 -8.45
N TRP A 460 23.40 -3.27 -9.44
CA TRP A 460 24.55 -2.50 -9.92
C TRP A 460 24.12 -1.28 -10.74
N ALA A 461 23.18 -1.45 -11.67
CA ALA A 461 22.72 -0.39 -12.56
C ALA A 461 22.08 0.79 -11.81
N SER A 462 21.38 0.52 -10.70
CA SER A 462 20.75 1.57 -9.88
C SER A 462 21.77 2.52 -9.23
N LEU A 463 23.02 2.07 -9.03
CA LEU A 463 24.10 2.85 -8.42
C LEU A 463 24.85 3.72 -9.46
N LEU A 464 24.81 3.35 -10.74
CA LEU A 464 25.49 4.06 -11.83
C LEU A 464 25.14 5.56 -11.94
N PRO A 465 23.93 6.06 -11.60
CA PRO A 465 23.65 7.50 -11.56
C PRO A 465 24.53 8.31 -10.59
N LEU A 466 25.17 7.65 -9.61
CA LEU A 466 26.11 8.24 -8.66
C LEU A 466 27.56 8.24 -9.16
N LYS A 467 27.88 7.49 -10.21
CA LYS A 467 29.24 7.36 -10.74
C LYS A 467 29.81 8.73 -11.12
N GLY A 468 30.98 9.05 -10.56
CA GLY A 468 31.68 10.32 -10.81
C GLY A 468 31.09 11.54 -10.07
N ARG A 469 30.10 11.36 -9.18
CA ARG A 469 29.55 12.45 -8.34
C ARG A 469 30.25 12.49 -6.99
N ASN A 470 30.34 13.68 -6.40
CA ASN A 470 30.65 13.81 -4.98
C ASN A 470 29.42 13.41 -4.14
N LEU A 471 29.54 12.29 -3.42
CA LEU A 471 28.43 11.70 -2.66
C LEU A 471 27.85 12.64 -1.60
N ARG A 472 28.69 13.46 -0.95
CA ARG A 472 28.28 14.42 0.09
C ARG A 472 27.50 15.61 -0.46
N ARG A 473 27.74 15.99 -1.72
CA ARG A 473 27.06 17.14 -2.38
C ARG A 473 25.91 16.71 -3.29
N THR A 474 25.65 15.41 -3.42
CA THR A 474 24.61 14.90 -4.32
C THR A 474 23.23 15.24 -3.76
N PRO A 475 22.32 15.85 -4.55
CA PRO A 475 20.98 16.19 -4.10
C PRO A 475 20.20 14.97 -3.61
N LEU A 476 19.47 15.13 -2.51
CA LEU A 476 18.61 14.08 -1.93
C LEU A 476 17.64 13.44 -2.93
N PRO A 477 17.02 14.15 -3.91
CA PRO A 477 16.17 13.48 -4.90
C PRO A 477 16.90 12.49 -5.82
N ILE A 478 18.21 12.63 -6.00
CA ILE A 478 19.02 11.65 -6.75
C ILE A 478 19.29 10.43 -5.88
N TRP A 479 19.64 10.63 -4.61
CA TRP A 479 19.74 9.54 -3.64
C TRP A 479 18.42 8.79 -3.52
N GLY A 480 17.30 9.50 -3.42
CA GLY A 480 15.97 8.89 -3.36
C GLY A 480 15.66 8.01 -4.56
N MET A 481 16.00 8.48 -5.77
CA MET A 481 15.88 7.67 -6.99
C MET A 481 16.77 6.42 -6.92
N VAL A 482 18.05 6.54 -6.55
CA VAL A 482 18.98 5.39 -6.48
C VAL A 482 18.53 4.37 -5.44
N VAL A 483 18.21 4.82 -4.23
CA VAL A 483 17.79 3.95 -3.12
C VAL A 483 16.48 3.23 -3.45
N ALA A 484 15.50 3.92 -4.05
CA ALA A 484 14.24 3.28 -4.40
C ALA A 484 14.41 2.16 -5.45
N HIS A 485 15.15 2.42 -6.53
CA HIS A 485 15.37 1.41 -7.56
C HIS A 485 16.32 0.28 -7.11
N PHE A 486 17.28 0.58 -6.23
CA PHE A 486 18.06 -0.47 -5.55
C PHE A 486 17.16 -1.33 -4.65
N GLY A 487 16.18 -0.73 -3.96
CA GLY A 487 15.18 -1.46 -3.19
C GLY A 487 14.37 -2.45 -4.03
N ILE A 488 14.02 -2.09 -5.28
CA ILE A 488 13.40 -3.03 -6.23
C ILE A 488 14.31 -4.22 -6.52
N ALA A 489 15.61 -4.00 -6.72
CA ALA A 489 16.56 -5.08 -6.93
C ALA A 489 16.66 -6.03 -5.71
N VAL A 490 16.72 -5.46 -4.51
CA VAL A 490 16.80 -6.23 -3.25
C VAL A 490 15.52 -7.05 -3.03
N ALA A 491 14.34 -6.45 -3.25
CA ALA A 491 13.07 -7.15 -3.15
C ALA A 491 12.96 -8.28 -4.18
N LEU A 492 13.33 -8.00 -5.45
CA LEU A 492 13.32 -8.99 -6.54
C LEU A 492 14.23 -10.17 -6.23
N PHE A 493 15.43 -9.92 -5.68
CA PHE A 493 16.34 -10.99 -5.25
C PHE A 493 15.69 -11.87 -4.16
N GLY A 494 15.08 -11.25 -3.13
CA GLY A 494 14.40 -11.97 -2.05
C GLY A 494 13.25 -12.84 -2.57
N MET A 495 12.36 -12.27 -3.41
CA MET A 495 11.21 -12.98 -4.00
C MET A 495 11.66 -14.16 -4.86
N SER A 496 12.71 -13.95 -5.67
CA SER A 496 13.22 -14.97 -6.59
C SER A 496 14.00 -16.05 -5.86
N SER A 497 14.78 -15.70 -4.83
CA SER A 497 15.49 -16.65 -3.98
C SER A 497 14.54 -17.55 -3.21
N GLU A 498 13.51 -16.97 -2.59
CA GLU A 498 12.52 -17.74 -1.84
C GLU A 498 11.76 -18.69 -2.78
N SER A 499 11.32 -18.21 -3.95
CA SER A 499 10.63 -19.03 -4.94
C SER A 499 11.49 -20.15 -5.52
N ALA A 500 12.82 -19.97 -5.59
CA ALA A 500 13.75 -20.93 -6.16
C ALA A 500 14.25 -21.98 -5.16
N PHE A 501 14.43 -21.60 -3.90
CA PHE A 501 15.24 -22.37 -2.93
C PHE A 501 14.53 -22.67 -1.61
N SER A 502 13.25 -22.33 -1.48
CA SER A 502 12.46 -22.66 -0.29
C SER A 502 12.32 -24.18 -0.13
N VAL A 503 12.55 -24.66 1.10
CA VAL A 503 12.40 -26.07 1.47
C VAL A 503 11.29 -26.19 2.50
N GLU A 504 10.25 -26.93 2.17
CA GLU A 504 9.11 -27.22 3.04
C GLU A 504 9.18 -28.65 3.59
N LYS A 505 8.83 -28.82 4.87
CA LYS A 505 8.69 -30.13 5.50
C LYS A 505 7.50 -30.15 6.45
N LEU A 506 6.52 -30.99 6.14
CA LEU A 506 5.39 -31.32 7.01
C LEU A 506 5.64 -32.70 7.62
N VAL A 507 5.75 -32.79 8.95
CA VAL A 507 6.06 -34.03 9.66
C VAL A 507 5.24 -34.15 10.94
N ALA A 508 4.94 -35.38 11.34
CA ALA A 508 4.45 -35.69 12.68
C ALA A 508 5.62 -36.22 13.51
N VAL A 509 6.00 -35.52 14.57
CA VAL A 509 7.19 -35.82 15.38
C VAL A 509 6.83 -36.18 16.82
N ARG A 510 7.63 -37.03 17.44
CA ARG A 510 7.55 -37.33 18.88
C ARG A 510 8.37 -36.33 19.70
N MET A 511 8.04 -36.19 20.97
CA MET A 511 8.88 -35.45 21.91
C MET A 511 10.28 -36.08 21.96
N GLY A 512 11.31 -35.26 21.88
CA GLY A 512 12.72 -35.66 21.79
C GLY A 512 13.24 -35.91 20.36
N GLU A 513 12.35 -36.08 19.37
CA GLU A 513 12.73 -36.39 17.99
C GLU A 513 13.33 -35.17 17.26
N VAL A 514 14.35 -35.41 16.44
CA VAL A 514 15.03 -34.38 15.65
C VAL A 514 14.68 -34.55 14.17
N THR A 515 14.14 -33.50 13.58
CA THR A 515 13.84 -33.43 12.14
C THR A 515 14.74 -32.41 11.45
N GLN A 516 15.23 -32.76 10.25
CA GLN A 516 16.02 -31.84 9.41
C GLN A 516 15.14 -31.11 8.39
N VAL A 517 15.32 -29.79 8.24
CA VAL A 517 14.71 -28.93 7.21
C VAL A 517 15.78 -27.98 6.65
N GLY A 518 16.18 -28.21 5.39
CA GLY A 518 17.35 -27.52 4.82
C GLY A 518 18.59 -27.68 5.71
N PRO A 519 19.27 -26.59 6.10
CA PRO A 519 20.44 -26.63 6.97
C PRO A 519 20.11 -26.69 8.48
N TRP A 520 18.84 -26.85 8.87
CA TRP A 520 18.40 -26.80 10.26
C TRP A 520 18.01 -28.18 10.81
N GLY A 521 18.58 -28.53 11.96
CA GLY A 521 18.05 -29.58 12.83
C GLY A 521 17.08 -28.99 13.84
N VAL A 522 15.84 -29.49 13.86
CA VAL A 522 14.74 -29.03 14.72
C VAL A 522 14.34 -30.18 15.64
N LYS A 523 14.55 -30.01 16.94
CA LYS A 523 14.12 -30.97 17.97
C LYS A 523 12.84 -30.46 18.64
N LEU A 524 11.79 -31.30 18.67
CA LEU A 524 10.63 -31.03 19.52
C LEU A 524 10.97 -31.41 20.98
N ASP A 525 11.05 -30.43 21.87
CA ASP A 525 11.42 -30.67 23.27
C ASP A 525 10.18 -30.99 24.12
N THR A 526 9.25 -30.03 24.21
CA THR A 526 7.97 -30.17 24.93
C THR A 526 6.82 -29.50 24.18
N VAL A 527 5.60 -29.90 24.49
CA VAL A 527 4.37 -29.18 24.09
C VAL A 527 3.54 -28.98 25.36
N GLU A 528 3.30 -27.73 25.73
CA GLU A 528 2.72 -27.36 27.04
C GLU A 528 1.52 -26.41 26.84
N PRO A 529 0.46 -26.53 27.65
CA PRO A 529 -0.62 -25.56 27.65
C PRO A 529 -0.18 -24.24 28.29
N VAL A 530 -0.48 -23.11 27.65
CA VAL A 530 -0.17 -21.75 28.11
C VAL A 530 -1.44 -20.90 28.11
N ALA A 531 -1.61 -20.04 29.11
CA ALA A 531 -2.70 -19.08 29.17
C ALA A 531 -2.20 -17.67 28.82
N GLY A 532 -2.88 -17.01 27.89
CA GLY A 532 -2.69 -15.61 27.54
C GLY A 532 -3.78 -14.71 28.15
N PRO A 533 -3.82 -13.41 27.79
CA PRO A 533 -4.77 -12.46 28.37
C PRO A 533 -6.24 -12.78 28.09
N ASN A 534 -6.54 -13.25 26.86
CA ASN A 534 -7.89 -13.58 26.40
C ASN A 534 -7.94 -14.82 25.49
N TRP A 535 -6.94 -15.70 25.63
CA TRP A 535 -6.81 -16.95 24.89
C TRP A 535 -6.05 -17.99 25.73
N THR A 536 -6.20 -19.26 25.38
CA THR A 536 -5.32 -20.35 25.81
C THR A 536 -4.58 -20.91 24.60
N ALA A 537 -3.46 -21.60 24.78
CA ALA A 537 -2.69 -22.13 23.66
C ALA A 537 -2.00 -23.44 24.01
N MET A 538 -1.74 -24.25 22.98
CA MET A 538 -0.67 -25.25 23.02
C MET A 538 0.60 -24.61 22.47
N GLU A 539 1.67 -24.55 23.26
CA GLU A 539 2.96 -24.01 22.87
C GLU A 539 3.96 -25.15 22.69
N ALA A 540 4.62 -25.22 21.53
CA ALA A 540 5.70 -26.17 21.30
C ALA A 540 7.05 -25.52 21.56
N ARG A 541 7.87 -26.12 22.42
CA ARG A 541 9.27 -25.74 22.61
C ARG A 541 10.13 -26.47 21.59
N LEU A 542 10.58 -25.74 20.57
CA LEU A 542 11.48 -26.27 19.54
C LEU A 542 12.92 -25.83 19.84
N LEU A 543 13.85 -26.79 19.92
CA LEU A 543 15.28 -26.53 20.00
C LEU A 543 15.88 -26.68 18.60
N VAL A 544 16.30 -25.57 18.01
CA VAL A 544 16.77 -25.51 16.62
C VAL A 544 18.26 -25.23 16.56
N ARG A 545 18.95 -25.92 15.65
CA ARG A 545 20.40 -25.80 15.42
C ARG A 545 20.71 -25.68 13.94
N TYR A 546 21.51 -24.68 13.57
CA TYR A 546 21.98 -24.48 12.20
C TYR A 546 23.28 -25.25 11.95
N GLY A 547 23.26 -26.23 11.06
CA GLY A 547 24.41 -27.12 10.82
C GLY A 547 24.79 -27.96 12.05
N ILE A 548 26.03 -28.44 12.07
CA ILE A 548 26.54 -29.35 13.11
C ILE A 548 26.95 -28.56 14.37
N ASP A 549 27.70 -27.47 14.19
CA ASP A 549 28.30 -26.67 15.29
C ASP A 549 27.49 -25.42 15.65
N GLY A 550 26.28 -25.27 15.11
CA GLY A 550 25.43 -24.12 15.40
C GLY A 550 25.04 -24.02 16.87
N LYS A 551 24.89 -22.79 17.36
CA LYS A 551 24.27 -22.55 18.67
C LYS A 551 22.81 -23.01 18.65
N VAL A 552 22.42 -23.80 19.66
CA VAL A 552 21.03 -24.18 19.86
C VAL A 552 20.23 -22.95 20.29
N THR A 553 19.15 -22.66 19.57
CA THR A 553 18.23 -21.56 19.83
C THR A 553 16.82 -22.12 20.02
N ARG A 554 16.00 -21.45 20.85
CA ARG A 554 14.61 -21.87 21.07
C ARG A 554 13.65 -21.13 20.14
N MET A 555 12.64 -21.84 19.65
CA MET A 555 11.48 -21.30 18.93
C MET A 555 10.20 -21.79 19.60
N LEU A 556 9.19 -20.93 19.70
CA LEU A 556 7.97 -21.16 20.48
C LEU A 556 6.71 -20.94 19.62
N PRO A 557 6.44 -21.76 18.60
CA PRO A 557 5.18 -21.67 17.87
C PRO A 557 4.01 -22.09 18.76
N GLN A 558 2.85 -21.46 18.55
CA GLN A 558 1.65 -21.70 19.36
C GLN A 558 0.45 -22.03 18.47
N SER A 559 -0.46 -22.86 18.98
CA SER A 559 -1.83 -22.93 18.48
C SER A 559 -2.75 -22.34 19.55
N ARG A 560 -3.32 -21.15 19.27
CA ARG A 560 -4.13 -20.37 20.20
C ARG A 560 -5.62 -20.64 20.01
N SER A 561 -6.35 -20.75 21.11
CA SER A 561 -7.80 -20.87 21.18
C SER A 561 -8.38 -19.68 21.92
N PHE A 562 -9.22 -18.92 21.23
CA PHE A 562 -9.98 -17.80 21.77
C PHE A 562 -11.39 -18.25 22.10
N TRP A 563 -12.04 -17.60 23.07
CA TRP A 563 -13.43 -17.90 23.48
C TRP A 563 -14.42 -16.80 23.11
N ALA A 564 -13.96 -15.62 22.66
CA ALA A 564 -14.81 -14.50 22.27
C ALA A 564 -14.19 -13.68 21.12
N PRO A 565 -14.60 -13.92 19.85
CA PRO A 565 -15.42 -15.05 19.42
C PRO A 565 -14.64 -16.38 19.52
N PRO A 566 -15.31 -17.54 19.68
CA PRO A 566 -14.65 -18.84 19.66
C PRO A 566 -13.94 -19.11 18.34
N GLN A 567 -12.61 -19.14 18.32
CA GLN A 567 -11.84 -19.43 17.13
C GLN A 567 -10.43 -19.91 17.50
N GLN A 568 -9.90 -20.86 16.74
CA GLN A 568 -8.51 -21.31 16.84
C GLN A 568 -7.66 -20.61 15.77
N THR A 569 -6.47 -20.19 16.16
CA THR A 569 -5.48 -19.51 15.30
C THR A 569 -4.10 -20.14 15.52
N SER A 570 -3.17 -19.87 14.62
CA SER A 570 -1.80 -20.38 14.69
C SER A 570 -0.83 -19.22 14.73
N GLU A 571 0.10 -19.26 15.67
CA GLU A 571 1.17 -18.27 15.80
C GLU A 571 2.46 -18.94 15.37
N SER A 572 2.99 -18.52 14.23
CA SER A 572 4.24 -19.05 13.73
C SER A 572 5.42 -18.52 14.54
N ALA A 573 6.44 -19.36 14.72
CA ALA A 573 7.73 -18.92 15.22
C ALA A 573 8.67 -18.66 14.04
N LEU A 574 9.30 -17.49 14.07
CA LEU A 574 10.27 -17.07 13.06
C LEU A 574 11.66 -16.95 13.68
N LEU A 575 12.66 -17.55 13.04
CA LEU A 575 14.06 -17.35 13.36
C LEU A 575 14.81 -16.81 12.14
N THR A 576 15.13 -15.52 12.19
CA THR A 576 15.78 -14.79 11.11
C THR A 576 17.30 -14.88 11.22
N ARG A 577 17.97 -15.20 10.10
CA ARG A 577 19.42 -15.15 9.92
C ARG A 577 19.76 -14.31 8.69
N TRP A 578 21.03 -13.95 8.53
CA TRP A 578 21.49 -13.16 7.38
C TRP A 578 21.20 -13.81 6.02
N ASN A 579 21.14 -15.16 5.95
CA ASN A 579 20.92 -15.92 4.70
C ASN A 579 19.50 -16.48 4.54
N GLY A 580 18.56 -16.16 5.43
CA GLY A 580 17.20 -16.66 5.33
C GLY A 580 16.46 -16.71 6.65
N GLN A 581 15.29 -17.32 6.61
CA GLN A 581 14.40 -17.40 7.77
C GLN A 581 13.92 -18.85 7.94
N LEU A 582 14.05 -19.36 9.16
CA LEU A 582 13.40 -20.60 9.57
C LEU A 582 12.01 -20.25 10.11
N TYR A 583 11.00 -20.93 9.57
CA TYR A 583 9.60 -20.76 9.90
C TYR A 583 9.09 -22.07 10.49
N ALA A 584 8.40 -22.00 11.62
CA ALA A 584 7.81 -23.17 12.26
C ALA A 584 6.37 -22.89 12.71
N VAL A 585 5.46 -23.81 12.40
CA VAL A 585 4.07 -23.80 12.88
C VAL A 585 3.75 -25.13 13.53
N LEU A 586 3.09 -25.04 14.68
CA LEU A 586 2.53 -26.18 15.39
C LEU A 586 1.14 -26.48 14.83
N GLY A 587 0.95 -27.69 14.32
CA GLY A 587 -0.35 -28.23 13.96
C GLY A 587 -1.01 -28.96 15.13
N GLY A 588 -1.97 -29.83 14.83
CA GLY A 588 -2.66 -30.63 15.84
C GLY A 588 -1.84 -31.84 16.33
N GLU A 589 -2.34 -32.46 17.41
CA GLU A 589 -1.94 -33.81 17.78
C GLU A 589 -2.35 -34.77 16.65
N ALA A 590 -1.39 -35.53 16.12
CA ALA A 590 -1.67 -36.52 15.09
C ALA A 590 -2.42 -37.73 15.70
N PRO A 591 -3.30 -38.40 14.94
CA PRO A 591 -3.97 -39.61 15.40
C PRO A 591 -2.95 -40.63 15.92
N LYS A 592 -3.25 -41.20 17.10
CA LYS A 592 -2.45 -42.28 17.68
C LYS A 592 -2.59 -43.50 16.77
N VAL A 593 -1.45 -44.07 16.38
CA VAL A 593 -1.44 -45.38 15.71
C VAL A 593 -1.43 -46.44 16.82
N ASP A 594 -2.19 -47.52 16.63
CA ASP A 594 -2.32 -48.59 17.61
C ASP A 594 -0.94 -49.08 18.11
N GLY A 595 -0.76 -49.05 19.43
CA GLY A 595 0.50 -49.42 20.09
C GLY A 595 1.46 -48.27 20.43
N GLU A 596 1.21 -47.03 19.99
CA GLU A 596 2.05 -45.87 20.35
C GLU A 596 1.70 -45.30 21.75
N LYS A 597 2.69 -45.27 22.65
CA LYS A 597 2.54 -44.69 24.01
C LYS A 597 2.66 -43.16 24.06
N GLN A 598 3.28 -42.53 23.05
CA GLN A 598 3.52 -41.09 23.00
C GLN A 598 2.73 -40.44 21.87
N SER A 599 2.10 -39.31 22.18
CA SER A 599 1.45 -38.44 21.20
C SER A 599 2.46 -37.89 20.20
N ARG A 600 2.10 -37.88 18.92
CA ARG A 600 2.87 -37.23 17.86
C ARG A 600 2.25 -35.88 17.55
N TRP A 601 3.07 -34.87 17.30
CA TRP A 601 2.62 -33.52 16.97
C TRP A 601 2.96 -33.18 15.54
N GLN A 602 1.99 -32.64 14.81
CA GLN A 602 2.24 -32.15 13.46
C GLN A 602 3.05 -30.85 13.53
N LEU A 603 4.18 -30.80 12.84
CA LEU A 603 4.98 -29.60 12.65
C LEU A 603 5.09 -29.31 11.16
N ARG A 604 4.86 -28.04 10.81
CA ARG A 604 5.13 -27.53 9.47
C ARG A 604 6.32 -26.60 9.55
N LEU A 605 7.40 -26.97 8.87
CA LEU A 605 8.70 -26.31 8.94
C LEU A 605 9.10 -25.83 7.53
N TRP A 606 9.63 -24.62 7.44
CA TRP A 606 10.21 -24.11 6.20
C TRP A 606 11.55 -23.45 6.43
N TRP A 607 12.49 -23.72 5.54
CA TRP A 607 13.67 -22.89 5.37
C TRP A 607 13.52 -22.04 4.12
N LYS A 608 13.53 -20.71 4.30
CA LYS A 608 13.29 -19.73 3.23
C LYS A 608 14.52 -18.85 3.02
N PRO A 609 15.41 -19.19 2.06
CA PRO A 609 16.63 -18.43 1.81
C PRO A 609 16.35 -16.99 1.39
N PHE A 610 17.00 -16.04 2.05
CA PHE A 610 16.94 -14.60 1.78
C PHE A 610 15.55 -13.94 1.74
N ALA A 611 14.50 -14.60 2.26
CA ALA A 611 13.15 -14.03 2.35
C ALA A 611 13.08 -12.63 3.01
N PRO A 612 13.87 -12.30 4.07
CA PRO A 612 13.87 -10.95 4.64
C PRO A 612 14.20 -9.81 3.66
N LEU A 613 14.90 -10.11 2.56
CA LEU A 613 15.22 -9.11 1.53
C LEU A 613 13.99 -8.59 0.79
N ILE A 614 12.87 -9.33 0.77
CA ILE A 614 11.59 -8.87 0.23
C ILE A 614 11.17 -7.57 0.95
N TRP A 615 11.14 -7.61 2.28
CA TRP A 615 10.67 -6.48 3.09
C TRP A 615 11.74 -5.41 3.27
N ILE A 616 13.02 -5.76 3.38
CA ILE A 616 14.11 -4.78 3.35
C ILE A 616 14.09 -4.00 2.03
N GLY A 617 13.85 -4.66 0.91
CA GLY A 617 13.67 -4.00 -0.39
C GLY A 617 12.49 -3.04 -0.40
N GLY A 618 11.33 -3.45 0.13
CA GLY A 618 10.15 -2.58 0.31
C GLY A 618 10.44 -1.34 1.16
N LEU A 619 11.16 -1.49 2.27
CA LEU A 619 11.58 -0.37 3.13
C LEU A 619 12.57 0.56 2.42
N LEU A 620 13.48 0.03 1.59
CA LEU A 620 14.38 0.84 0.76
C LEU A 620 13.60 1.64 -0.29
N ILE A 621 12.56 1.04 -0.91
CA ILE A 621 11.67 1.74 -1.84
C ILE A 621 11.01 2.94 -1.14
N ALA A 622 10.42 2.73 0.04
CA ALA A 622 9.80 3.78 0.83
C ALA A 622 10.81 4.86 1.28
N LEU A 623 12.00 4.46 1.74
CA LEU A 623 13.08 5.37 2.12
C LEU A 623 13.53 6.23 0.93
N GLY A 624 13.66 5.63 -0.25
CA GLY A 624 14.00 6.36 -1.47
C GLY A 624 12.95 7.42 -1.81
N GLY A 625 11.67 7.09 -1.66
CA GLY A 625 10.56 8.05 -1.75
C GLY A 625 10.70 9.19 -0.73
N LEU A 626 10.97 8.87 0.53
CA LEU A 626 11.11 9.84 1.61
C LEU A 626 12.27 10.81 1.36
N LEU A 627 13.45 10.30 0.96
CA LEU A 627 14.60 11.13 0.59
C LEU A 627 14.25 12.09 -0.57
N ALA A 628 13.51 11.61 -1.56
CA ALA A 628 13.07 12.44 -2.67
C ALA A 628 12.04 13.51 -2.25
N LEU A 629 11.16 13.20 -1.29
CA LEU A 629 10.19 14.15 -0.75
C LEU A 629 10.89 15.24 0.08
N LEU A 630 11.71 14.85 1.06
CA LEU A 630 12.47 15.77 1.91
C LEU A 630 13.37 16.69 1.09
N GLY A 631 14.07 16.13 0.09
CA GLY A 631 14.92 16.91 -0.81
C GLY A 631 14.17 17.99 -1.59
N ARG A 632 12.92 17.74 -1.98
CA ARG A 632 12.07 18.70 -2.68
C ARG A 632 11.51 19.76 -1.75
N VAL A 633 10.94 19.34 -0.62
CA VAL A 633 10.39 20.27 0.38
C VAL A 633 11.49 21.22 0.86
N ALA A 634 12.70 20.71 1.15
CA ALA A 634 13.83 21.56 1.53
C ALA A 634 14.28 22.53 0.42
N ALA A 635 14.18 22.14 -0.85
CA ALA A 635 14.47 23.03 -1.97
C ALA A 635 13.39 24.12 -2.13
N ASP A 636 12.11 23.75 -1.96
CA ASP A 636 10.98 24.66 -2.04
C ASP A 636 11.01 25.70 -0.89
N VAL A 637 11.24 25.25 0.35
CA VAL A 637 11.40 26.14 1.51
C VAL A 637 12.55 27.13 1.31
N ARG A 638 13.72 26.65 0.85
CA ARG A 638 14.85 27.53 0.53
C ARG A 638 14.51 28.57 -0.54
N ARG A 639 13.73 28.18 -1.56
CA ARG A 639 13.30 29.09 -2.62
C ARG A 639 12.32 30.16 -2.11
N ILE A 640 11.40 29.80 -1.21
CA ILE A 640 10.47 30.74 -0.57
C ILE A 640 11.26 31.76 0.27
N VAL A 641 12.11 31.27 1.18
CA VAL A 641 12.95 32.14 2.03
C VAL A 641 13.83 33.07 1.19
N ALA A 642 14.39 32.58 0.07
CA ALA A 642 15.18 33.41 -0.82
C ALA A 642 14.35 34.51 -1.48
N LYS A 643 13.12 34.21 -1.92
CA LYS A 643 12.20 35.21 -2.49
C LYS A 643 11.83 36.27 -1.46
N ASP A 644 11.49 35.88 -0.23
CA ASP A 644 11.10 36.79 0.83
C ASP A 644 12.26 37.72 1.21
N LYS A 645 13.49 37.18 1.29
CA LYS A 645 14.70 38.00 1.49
C LYS A 645 14.96 38.97 0.35
N ILE A 646 14.68 38.59 -0.90
CA ILE A 646 14.82 39.49 -2.04
C ILE A 646 13.75 40.59 -2.00
N ALA A 647 12.49 40.25 -1.69
CA ALA A 647 11.40 41.20 -1.55
C ALA A 647 11.70 42.22 -0.44
N TYR A 648 12.09 41.76 0.75
CA TYR A 648 12.49 42.61 1.87
C TYR A 648 13.65 43.56 1.51
N ARG A 649 14.64 43.08 0.75
CA ARG A 649 15.74 43.93 0.28
C ARG A 649 15.30 44.98 -0.73
N ARG A 650 14.34 44.67 -1.60
CA ARG A 650 13.79 45.63 -2.58
C ARG A 650 12.99 46.72 -1.89
N GLU A 651 12.13 46.34 -0.95
CA GLU A 651 11.38 47.26 -0.09
C GLU A 651 12.31 48.22 0.65
N LYS A 652 13.39 47.71 1.27
CA LYS A 652 14.39 48.55 1.96
C LYS A 652 15.19 49.45 1.00
N GLN A 653 15.27 49.10 -0.28
CA GLN A 653 15.94 49.90 -1.31
C GLN A 653 15.00 50.89 -2.01
N GLY A 654 13.73 51.00 -1.59
CA GLY A 654 12.74 51.86 -2.24
C GLY A 654 12.39 51.42 -3.67
N ARG A 655 12.48 50.13 -3.97
CA ARG A 655 12.26 49.54 -5.31
C ARG A 655 11.11 48.55 -5.35
#